data_AF-A0A9P5BDX2-F1
#
_entry.id   AF-A0A9P5BDX2-F1
#
_cell.length_a   1.000
_cell.length_b   1.000
_cell.length_c   1.000
_cell.angle_alpha   90.00
_cell.angle_beta   90.00
_cell.angle_gamma   90.00
#
_symmetry.space_group_name_H-M   'P 1'
#
loop_
_entity.id
_entity.type
_entity.pdbx_description
1 polymer ?
#
loop_
_entity_poly.entity_id
_entity_poly.type
_entity_poly.pdbx_seq_one_letter_code
_entity_poly.pdbx_strand_id
1 'polypeptide(L)'
;MPGSIRQWPAWPEYTSETATSSKDPEFLEVKKAIISHYGAEALQQSWIKVCKELEKITEEIIEKGNTIVPVFDTQQIIEDGFSPEQETEIKRIGSFVCRNTVHQEVATTLYSDLKTYVANNKSSIQAWPKESPSMLVLYNSPTQNTLRSHPNHLKLQRKLNELWKYSAEDTSPDPLVYLDGIRDRAPGQPFLGLGPHIDAGSLCRWADPTYRKVYDEIFSGRPEDHDAYDVEARKNADQELYKGLAHSTVLRTFQGWTALTPTAPREGTIMVYPDVKTVIAYLLLRPFFSPPKDPDQIMDAAKWTFDDSAGWFPGTMKPESQRLSRSSHPHLRLEECLIHMPEVQPGDTVWWHCDVCHAVDTEHLGKNNASVAFIAACPTTPANEIYVKEQLLATLEGRPSADYAHGNNLDESTLKGYVGLDGLNDEAPRTHKNGAKSTPSRSRKEVFPSNVEHRHIDLTGNADGVAKNLQGITAEYIFFAAYLEEADEQKNWDVNGHMIQAFLDALVKSEIDKKLKRFLLLGKDLIFPGSERFYTGFDCFTSADLHAKFCEWVVLESSTANEPFNVVNGDVESWQNLWPKVAERFGTKVDASQFQQSHPLSSSTGLNLVPPISLHEEKSGLKDITKLGKMEQMIDLTKWSQQEEVKEAWKKLAKREGLDEKTLDGAT
;
A
#
# COMPACT_ATOMS: atom_id res chain seq x y z
N MET A 1 -28.98 30.75 -3.41
CA MET A 1 -27.54 30.75 -3.71
C MET A 1 -26.81 29.93 -2.64
N PRO A 2 -26.49 28.66 -2.90
CA PRO A 2 -25.88 27.77 -1.90
C PRO A 2 -24.36 27.86 -1.74
N GLY A 3 -23.64 28.71 -2.49
CA GLY A 3 -22.17 28.67 -2.58
C GLY A 3 -21.38 29.76 -1.84
N SER A 4 -21.91 30.97 -1.65
CA SER A 4 -21.14 32.10 -1.09
C SER A 4 -21.02 32.01 0.43
N ILE A 5 -19.80 32.20 0.95
CA ILE A 5 -19.55 32.35 2.39
C ILE A 5 -20.21 33.67 2.83
N ARG A 6 -21.32 33.58 3.58
CA ARG A 6 -22.11 34.78 3.97
C ARG A 6 -21.35 35.72 4.89
N GLN A 7 -20.48 35.16 5.72
CA GLN A 7 -19.60 35.87 6.62
C GLN A 7 -18.29 35.10 6.66
N TRP A 8 -17.20 35.76 6.27
CA TRP A 8 -15.89 35.13 6.32
C TRP A 8 -15.57 34.71 7.76
N PRO A 9 -15.21 33.43 8.00
CA PRO A 9 -14.84 32.98 9.33
C PRO A 9 -13.61 33.74 9.86
N ALA A 10 -13.41 33.70 11.18
CA ALA A 10 -12.25 34.30 11.83
C ALA A 10 -10.94 33.50 11.60
N TRP A 11 -10.71 33.08 10.36
CA TRP A 11 -9.47 32.43 9.95
C TRP A 11 -8.34 33.46 9.83
N PRO A 12 -7.07 33.03 10.07
CA PRO A 12 -5.93 33.92 9.91
C PRO A 12 -5.78 34.43 8.47
N GLU A 13 -5.26 35.66 8.33
CA GLU A 13 -5.17 36.35 7.04
C GLU A 13 -3.74 36.38 6.45
N TYR A 14 -2.73 35.86 7.16
CA TYR A 14 -1.35 35.62 6.69
C TYR A 14 -0.68 36.79 5.93
N THR A 15 -0.88 38.02 6.40
CA THR A 15 -0.26 39.22 5.80
C THR A 15 1.23 39.31 6.14
N SER A 16 2.00 40.06 5.36
CA SER A 16 3.45 40.24 5.57
C SER A 16 3.81 40.78 6.96
N GLU A 17 2.96 41.63 7.54
CA GLU A 17 3.12 42.18 8.89
C GLU A 17 3.12 41.11 9.98
N THR A 18 2.44 39.99 9.74
CA THR A 18 2.30 38.88 10.70
C THR A 18 3.27 37.73 10.43
N ALA A 19 4.04 37.80 9.33
CA ALA A 19 4.87 36.70 8.84
C ALA A 19 6.22 36.63 9.55
N THR A 20 6.26 36.09 10.77
CA THR A 20 7.51 35.85 11.51
C THR A 20 8.50 34.96 10.77
N SER A 21 8.00 34.01 9.96
CA SER A 21 8.80 33.13 9.09
C SER A 21 9.62 33.87 8.03
N SER A 22 9.19 35.08 7.62
CA SER A 22 9.91 35.88 6.62
C SER A 22 11.29 36.38 7.08
N LYS A 23 11.59 36.25 8.37
CA LYS A 23 12.90 36.58 8.96
C LYS A 23 13.92 35.46 8.80
N ASP A 24 13.48 34.26 8.44
CA ASP A 24 14.36 33.13 8.19
C ASP A 24 15.05 33.32 6.82
N PRO A 25 16.40 33.37 6.78
CA PRO A 25 17.13 33.65 5.55
C PRO A 25 16.86 32.63 4.43
N GLU A 26 16.51 31.39 4.77
CA GLU A 26 16.28 30.33 3.79
C GLU A 26 15.14 30.67 2.82
N PHE A 27 14.10 31.37 3.28
CA PHE A 27 12.99 31.75 2.39
C PHE A 27 13.49 32.68 1.27
N LEU A 28 14.35 33.65 1.60
CA LEU A 28 14.93 34.55 0.60
C LEU A 28 15.91 33.81 -0.32
N GLU A 29 16.68 32.86 0.21
CA GLU A 29 17.60 32.02 -0.57
C GLU A 29 16.83 31.16 -1.58
N VAL A 30 15.75 30.50 -1.15
CA VAL A 30 14.86 29.71 -2.00
C VAL A 30 14.25 30.58 -3.10
N LYS A 31 13.74 31.77 -2.74
CA LYS A 31 13.20 32.73 -3.72
C LYS A 31 14.25 33.10 -4.77
N LYS A 32 15.46 33.49 -4.34
CA LYS A 32 16.57 33.85 -5.24
C LYS A 32 17.01 32.69 -6.13
N ALA A 33 17.02 31.46 -5.62
CA ALA A 33 17.36 30.28 -6.40
C ALA A 33 16.35 30.06 -7.55
N ILE A 34 15.06 30.29 -7.31
CA ILE A 34 14.02 30.19 -8.35
C ILE A 34 14.17 31.31 -9.38
N ILE A 35 14.33 32.56 -8.93
CA ILE A 35 14.52 33.72 -9.83
C ILE A 35 15.76 33.51 -10.70
N SER A 36 16.86 33.02 -10.12
CA SER A 36 18.09 32.75 -10.85
C SER A 36 17.95 31.63 -11.88
N HIS A 37 17.08 30.65 -11.65
CA HIS A 37 16.90 29.51 -12.54
C HIS A 37 15.94 29.81 -13.69
N TYR A 38 14.77 30.40 -13.38
CA TYR A 38 13.69 30.61 -14.36
C TYR A 38 13.66 32.01 -14.95
N GLY A 39 14.18 33.01 -14.24
CA GLY A 39 14.17 34.41 -14.65
C GLY A 39 12.88 35.16 -14.29
N ALA A 40 13.02 36.45 -13.98
CA ALA A 40 11.90 37.30 -13.57
C ALA A 40 10.83 37.46 -14.67
N GLU A 41 11.24 37.52 -15.93
CA GLU A 41 10.33 37.67 -17.08
C GLU A 41 9.38 36.46 -17.22
N ALA A 42 9.91 35.24 -17.09
CA ALA A 42 9.10 34.02 -17.15
C ALA A 42 8.08 33.96 -16.01
N LEU A 43 8.50 34.29 -14.79
CA LEU A 43 7.62 34.36 -13.62
C LEU A 43 6.52 35.41 -13.80
N GLN A 44 6.86 36.60 -14.32
CA GLN A 44 5.89 37.67 -14.59
C GLN A 44 4.90 37.30 -15.69
N GLN A 45 5.37 36.66 -16.76
CA GLN A 45 4.50 36.14 -17.81
C GLN A 45 3.50 35.11 -17.24
N SER A 46 3.98 34.18 -16.42
CA SER A 46 3.14 33.17 -15.77
C SER A 46 2.09 33.83 -14.88
N TRP A 47 2.50 34.79 -14.05
CA TRP A 47 1.62 35.52 -13.12
C TRP A 47 0.45 36.20 -13.84
N ILE A 48 0.73 36.94 -14.92
CA ILE A 48 -0.32 37.64 -15.68
C ILE A 48 -1.29 36.65 -16.31
N LYS A 49 -0.78 35.56 -16.91
CA LYS A 49 -1.63 34.51 -17.52
C LYS A 49 -2.54 33.86 -16.48
N VAL A 50 -1.98 33.47 -15.34
CA VAL A 50 -2.70 32.78 -14.26
C VAL A 50 -3.77 33.68 -13.65
N CYS A 51 -3.45 34.93 -13.32
CA CYS A 51 -4.43 35.85 -12.74
C CYS A 51 -5.59 36.14 -13.69
N LYS A 52 -5.33 36.26 -14.98
CA LYS A 52 -6.37 36.41 -16.01
C LYS A 52 -7.26 35.17 -16.13
N GLU A 53 -6.71 33.97 -15.96
CA GLU A 53 -7.49 32.75 -15.99
C GLU A 53 -8.37 32.61 -14.73
N LEU A 54 -7.87 33.05 -13.57
CA LEU A 54 -8.65 33.09 -12.33
C LEU A 54 -9.91 33.97 -12.44
N GLU A 55 -9.89 35.05 -13.24
CA GLU A 55 -11.08 35.88 -13.48
C GLU A 55 -12.22 35.04 -14.10
N LYS A 56 -11.91 34.25 -15.14
CA LYS A 56 -12.89 33.38 -15.81
C LYS A 56 -13.37 32.25 -14.90
N ILE A 57 -12.45 31.61 -14.17
CA ILE A 57 -12.77 30.55 -13.22
C ILE A 57 -13.69 31.08 -12.12
N THR A 58 -13.44 32.30 -11.64
CA THR A 58 -14.28 32.94 -10.63
C THR A 58 -15.71 33.14 -11.14
N GLU A 59 -15.89 33.64 -12.36
CA GLU A 59 -17.21 33.81 -12.97
C GLU A 59 -17.96 32.48 -13.07
N GLU A 60 -17.28 31.42 -13.52
CA GLU A 60 -17.86 30.08 -13.62
C GLU A 60 -18.26 29.52 -12.25
N ILE A 61 -17.41 29.66 -11.23
CA ILE A 61 -17.71 29.16 -9.88
C ILE A 61 -18.88 29.94 -9.27
N ILE A 62 -18.96 31.25 -9.46
CA ILE A 62 -20.09 32.06 -9.00
C ILE A 62 -21.39 31.60 -9.66
N GLU A 63 -21.35 31.31 -10.97
CA GLU A 63 -22.53 30.86 -11.72
C GLU A 63 -22.99 29.46 -11.28
N LYS A 64 -22.08 28.50 -11.22
CA LYS A 64 -22.40 27.08 -10.95
C LYS A 64 -22.53 26.77 -9.46
N GLY A 65 -21.83 27.50 -8.60
CA GLY A 65 -21.73 27.17 -7.18
C GLY A 65 -21.25 25.73 -6.98
N ASN A 66 -21.88 25.00 -6.05
CA ASN A 66 -21.49 23.63 -5.75
C ASN A 66 -21.85 22.60 -6.85
N THR A 67 -22.67 22.95 -7.85
CA THR A 67 -22.96 22.02 -8.95
C THR A 67 -21.81 21.90 -9.95
N ILE A 68 -20.74 22.67 -9.79
CA ILE A 68 -19.49 22.50 -10.54
C ILE A 68 -18.73 21.23 -10.13
N VAL A 69 -18.97 20.72 -8.92
CA VAL A 69 -18.34 19.48 -8.44
C VAL A 69 -19.08 18.29 -9.06
N PRO A 70 -18.43 17.49 -9.92
CA PRO A 70 -19.10 16.37 -10.56
C PRO A 70 -19.40 15.25 -9.56
N VAL A 71 -20.44 14.49 -9.90
CA VAL A 71 -20.97 13.38 -9.11
C VAL A 71 -21.08 12.16 -10.00
N PHE A 72 -20.42 11.08 -9.62
CA PHE A 72 -20.37 9.84 -10.38
C PHE A 72 -20.99 8.69 -9.61
N ASP A 73 -21.45 7.66 -10.32
CA ASP A 73 -21.79 6.37 -9.72
C ASP A 73 -20.54 5.51 -9.61
N THR A 74 -20.27 4.94 -8.42
CA THR A 74 -19.04 4.16 -8.21
C THR A 74 -18.99 2.91 -9.10
N GLN A 75 -20.12 2.23 -9.29
CA GLN A 75 -20.15 0.98 -10.03
C GLN A 75 -19.84 1.23 -11.50
N GLN A 76 -20.42 2.29 -12.07
CA GLN A 76 -20.13 2.71 -13.43
C GLN A 76 -18.64 3.00 -13.64
N ILE A 77 -18.00 3.75 -12.72
CA ILE A 77 -16.56 4.06 -12.83
C ILE A 77 -15.69 2.80 -12.72
N ILE A 78 -16.07 1.85 -11.86
CA ILE A 78 -15.33 0.60 -11.71
C ILE A 78 -15.42 -0.27 -12.98
N GLU A 79 -16.61 -0.35 -13.59
CA GLU A 79 -16.90 -1.19 -14.75
C GLU A 79 -16.37 -0.59 -16.05
N ASP A 80 -16.67 0.69 -16.30
CA ASP A 80 -16.44 1.35 -17.58
C ASP A 80 -15.19 2.26 -17.58
N GLY A 81 -14.71 2.65 -16.40
CA GLY A 81 -13.74 3.73 -16.27
C GLY A 81 -14.37 5.11 -16.45
N PHE A 82 -13.53 6.14 -16.48
CA PHE A 82 -13.95 7.50 -16.80
C PHE A 82 -13.98 7.67 -18.33
N SER A 83 -15.03 8.29 -18.84
CA SER A 83 -15.04 8.77 -20.23
C SER A 83 -14.03 9.91 -20.42
N PRO A 84 -13.52 10.15 -21.64
CA PRO A 84 -12.57 11.24 -21.90
C PRO A 84 -13.07 12.62 -21.45
N GLU A 85 -14.38 12.88 -21.55
CA GLU A 85 -15.01 14.11 -21.08
C GLU A 85 -14.97 14.21 -19.55
N GLN A 86 -15.28 13.11 -18.85
CA GLN A 86 -15.20 13.04 -17.38
C GLN A 86 -13.76 13.18 -16.90
N GLU A 87 -12.79 12.54 -17.55
CA GLU A 87 -11.37 12.69 -17.21
C GLU A 87 -10.92 14.15 -17.36
N THR A 88 -11.32 14.81 -18.45
CA THR A 88 -11.01 16.23 -18.67
C THR A 88 -11.61 17.11 -17.59
N GLU A 89 -12.87 16.87 -17.21
CA GLU A 89 -13.56 17.60 -16.16
C GLU A 89 -12.90 17.37 -14.79
N ILE A 90 -12.62 16.13 -14.42
CA ILE A 90 -11.96 15.76 -13.15
C ILE A 90 -10.56 16.36 -13.09
N LYS A 91 -9.77 16.30 -14.17
CA LYS A 91 -8.41 16.84 -14.18
C LYS A 91 -8.37 18.36 -14.04
N ARG A 92 -9.44 19.05 -14.45
CA ARG A 92 -9.57 20.49 -14.23
C ARG A 92 -10.04 20.81 -12.82
N ILE A 93 -11.19 20.25 -12.42
CA ILE A 93 -11.85 20.57 -11.15
C ILE A 93 -11.09 20.01 -9.94
N GLY A 94 -10.53 18.81 -10.10
CA GLY A 94 -9.76 18.10 -9.09
C GLY A 94 -10.56 17.55 -7.93
N SER A 95 -11.87 17.76 -7.85
CA SER A 95 -12.71 17.31 -6.74
C SER A 95 -14.02 16.71 -7.24
N PHE A 96 -14.51 15.64 -6.62
CA PHE A 96 -15.73 14.97 -7.04
C PHE A 96 -16.31 14.05 -5.96
N VAL A 97 -17.55 13.62 -6.17
CA VAL A 97 -18.26 12.64 -5.33
C VAL A 97 -18.45 11.34 -6.11
N CYS A 98 -18.19 10.19 -5.48
CA CYS A 98 -18.55 8.87 -6.01
C CYS A 98 -19.64 8.25 -5.12
N ARG A 99 -20.81 8.00 -5.71
CA ARG A 99 -22.00 7.50 -5.00
C ARG A 99 -21.91 6.02 -4.71
N ASN A 100 -22.43 5.61 -3.56
CA ASN A 100 -22.66 4.22 -3.20
C ASN A 100 -21.39 3.34 -3.37
N THR A 101 -20.22 3.86 -3.01
CA THR A 101 -18.97 3.09 -3.02
C THR A 101 -19.07 1.92 -2.04
N VAL A 102 -19.66 2.19 -0.87
CA VAL A 102 -20.11 1.20 0.10
C VAL A 102 -21.63 1.31 0.17
N HIS A 103 -22.34 0.19 0.23
CA HIS A 103 -23.79 0.24 0.38
C HIS A 103 -24.20 1.01 1.63
N GLN A 104 -25.21 1.87 1.50
CA GLN A 104 -25.65 2.79 2.55
C GLN A 104 -25.98 2.08 3.87
N GLU A 105 -26.63 0.91 3.82
CA GLU A 105 -26.96 0.09 5.00
C GLU A 105 -25.69 -0.41 5.72
N VAL A 106 -24.68 -0.80 4.96
CA VAL A 106 -23.38 -1.24 5.49
C VAL A 106 -22.67 -0.06 6.16
N ALA A 107 -22.56 1.09 5.48
CA ALA A 107 -21.94 2.29 6.05
C ALA A 107 -22.66 2.78 7.32
N THR A 108 -23.99 2.71 7.35
CA THR A 108 -24.81 3.07 8.52
C THR A 108 -24.56 2.12 9.70
N THR A 109 -24.41 0.83 9.42
CA THR A 109 -24.05 -0.19 10.43
C THR A 109 -22.66 0.08 10.97
N LEU A 110 -21.68 0.32 10.09
CA LEU A 110 -20.30 0.64 10.45
C LEU A 110 -20.18 1.90 11.32
N TYR A 111 -21.03 2.91 11.11
CA TYR A 111 -21.11 4.07 11.98
C TYR A 111 -21.63 3.72 13.39
N SER A 112 -22.63 2.84 13.47
CA SER A 112 -23.17 2.37 14.76
C SER A 112 -22.14 1.56 15.54
N ASP A 113 -21.36 0.72 14.84
CA ASP A 113 -20.26 -0.06 15.39
C ASP A 113 -19.13 0.86 15.88
N LEU A 114 -18.77 1.87 15.08
CA LEU A 114 -17.77 2.87 15.45
C LEU A 114 -18.17 3.60 16.74
N LYS A 115 -19.41 4.08 16.85
CA LYS A 115 -19.88 4.74 18.09
C LYS A 115 -19.76 3.83 19.31
N THR A 116 -20.10 2.55 19.15
CA THR A 116 -19.98 1.56 20.21
C THR A 116 -18.52 1.32 20.59
N TYR A 117 -17.63 1.21 19.58
CA TYR A 117 -16.20 1.05 19.77
C TYR A 117 -15.58 2.24 20.49
N VAL A 118 -15.90 3.47 20.08
CA VAL A 118 -15.41 4.70 20.72
C VAL A 118 -15.95 4.82 22.14
N ALA A 119 -17.24 4.52 22.37
CA ALA A 119 -17.82 4.57 23.71
C ALA A 119 -17.16 3.57 24.68
N ASN A 120 -16.83 2.37 24.21
CA ASN A 120 -16.13 1.34 24.99
C ASN A 120 -14.69 1.72 25.34
N ASN A 121 -14.09 2.64 24.58
CA ASN A 121 -12.67 3.00 24.66
C ASN A 121 -12.43 4.49 24.95
N LYS A 122 -13.46 5.18 25.46
CA LYS A 122 -13.49 6.65 25.62
C LYS A 122 -12.36 7.20 26.51
N SER A 123 -11.85 6.41 27.45
CA SER A 123 -10.73 6.81 28.32
C SER A 123 -9.38 6.85 27.61
N SER A 124 -9.25 6.13 26.49
CA SER A 124 -7.98 5.94 25.78
C SER A 124 -7.91 6.74 24.48
N ILE A 125 -9.02 6.86 23.76
CA ILE A 125 -9.07 7.56 22.47
C ILE A 125 -9.05 9.08 22.70
N GLN A 126 -8.02 9.74 22.21
CA GLN A 126 -7.92 11.20 22.21
C GLN A 126 -8.68 11.79 21.02
N ALA A 127 -9.07 13.06 21.12
CA ALA A 127 -9.72 13.76 20.02
C ALA A 127 -9.45 15.27 20.07
N TRP A 128 -9.44 15.92 18.90
CA TRP A 128 -9.18 17.35 18.76
C TRP A 128 -10.25 18.06 17.91
N PRO A 129 -10.44 19.38 18.07
CA PRO A 129 -9.93 20.25 19.15
C PRO A 129 -10.45 19.80 20.52
N LYS A 130 -9.72 20.12 21.60
CA LYS A 130 -10.06 19.65 22.96
C LYS A 130 -11.42 20.17 23.44
N GLU A 131 -11.78 21.37 23.02
CA GLU A 131 -13.00 22.08 23.42
C GLU A 131 -14.24 21.54 22.68
N SER A 132 -14.05 21.00 21.48
CA SER A 132 -15.10 20.44 20.63
C SER A 132 -14.56 19.22 19.87
N PRO A 133 -14.32 18.10 20.57
CA PRO A 133 -13.62 16.96 19.99
C PRO A 133 -14.37 16.41 18.79
N SER A 134 -13.71 16.44 17.62
CA SER A 134 -14.31 16.09 16.34
C SER A 134 -13.44 15.15 15.53
N MET A 135 -12.12 15.26 15.65
CA MET A 135 -11.13 14.45 14.95
C MET A 135 -10.57 13.43 15.94
N LEU A 136 -10.88 12.15 15.74
CA LEU A 136 -10.46 11.07 16.64
C LEU A 136 -9.04 10.62 16.29
N VAL A 137 -8.18 10.54 17.30
CA VAL A 137 -6.84 9.93 17.21
C VAL A 137 -7.02 8.41 17.27
N LEU A 138 -7.51 7.86 16.15
CA LEU A 138 -7.87 6.46 15.97
C LEU A 138 -7.66 6.10 14.49
N TYR A 139 -6.81 5.12 14.22
CA TYR A 139 -6.28 4.85 12.88
C TYR A 139 -6.52 3.42 12.42
N ASN A 140 -6.79 2.47 13.31
CA ASN A 140 -6.85 1.04 13.03
C ASN A 140 -8.07 0.33 13.65
N SER A 141 -9.22 1.02 13.74
CA SER A 141 -10.46 0.40 14.21
C SER A 141 -11.06 -0.60 13.20
N PRO A 142 -11.90 -1.56 13.65
CA PRO A 142 -12.61 -2.49 12.76
C PRO A 142 -13.38 -1.80 11.63
N THR A 143 -14.03 -0.66 11.94
CA THR A 143 -14.74 0.16 10.95
C THR A 143 -13.81 0.67 9.86
N GLN A 144 -12.66 1.26 10.23
CA GLN A 144 -11.72 1.80 9.24
C GLN A 144 -11.13 0.69 8.37
N ASN A 145 -10.79 -0.44 8.98
CA ASN A 145 -10.22 -1.58 8.27
C ASN A 145 -11.22 -2.21 7.30
N THR A 146 -12.50 -2.28 7.67
CA THR A 146 -13.56 -2.77 6.79
C THR A 146 -13.75 -1.85 5.57
N LEU A 147 -13.71 -0.53 5.77
CA LEU A 147 -13.84 0.44 4.67
C LEU A 147 -12.63 0.40 3.72
N ARG A 148 -11.41 0.38 4.25
CA ARG A 148 -10.16 0.36 3.46
C ARG A 148 -10.01 -0.93 2.65
N SER A 149 -10.52 -2.05 3.16
CA SER A 149 -10.49 -3.35 2.47
C SER A 149 -11.72 -3.63 1.61
N HIS A 150 -12.66 -2.69 1.53
CA HIS A 150 -13.88 -2.89 0.74
C HIS A 150 -13.52 -3.02 -0.76
N PRO A 151 -13.99 -4.06 -1.47
CA PRO A 151 -13.59 -4.31 -2.86
C PRO A 151 -13.85 -3.14 -3.82
N ASN A 152 -15.02 -2.48 -3.70
CA ASN A 152 -15.31 -1.31 -4.54
C ASN A 152 -14.37 -0.14 -4.23
N HIS A 153 -13.93 -0.02 -2.98
CA HIS A 153 -13.04 1.06 -2.60
C HIS A 153 -11.64 0.84 -3.20
N LEU A 154 -11.12 -0.39 -3.18
CA LEU A 154 -9.83 -0.72 -3.80
C LEU A 154 -9.89 -0.55 -5.33
N LYS A 155 -10.96 -1.03 -5.97
CA LYS A 155 -11.16 -0.86 -7.42
C LYS A 155 -11.30 0.61 -7.81
N LEU A 156 -12.07 1.38 -7.04
CA LEU A 156 -12.22 2.82 -7.27
C LEU A 156 -10.88 3.53 -7.13
N GLN A 157 -10.12 3.32 -6.03
CA GLN A 157 -8.80 3.94 -5.85
C GLN A 157 -7.87 3.64 -7.03
N ARG A 158 -7.85 2.41 -7.55
CA ARG A 158 -7.09 2.07 -8.75
C ARG A 158 -7.52 2.91 -9.96
N LYS A 159 -8.84 3.05 -10.20
CA LYS A 159 -9.38 3.90 -11.28
C LYS A 159 -9.01 5.37 -11.12
N LEU A 160 -8.96 5.89 -9.90
CA LEU A 160 -8.51 7.27 -9.64
C LEU A 160 -7.02 7.42 -9.92
N ASN A 161 -6.21 6.45 -9.51
CA ASN A 161 -4.79 6.44 -9.80
C ASN A 161 -4.51 6.36 -11.30
N GLU A 162 -5.28 5.58 -12.07
CA GLU A 162 -5.18 5.47 -13.54
C GLU A 162 -5.37 6.82 -14.28
N LEU A 163 -5.93 7.85 -13.63
CA LEU A 163 -5.99 9.21 -14.21
C LEU A 163 -4.61 9.86 -14.33
N TRP A 164 -3.63 9.38 -13.58
CA TRP A 164 -2.27 9.90 -13.56
C TRP A 164 -1.38 9.21 -14.59
N LYS A 165 -0.35 9.93 -15.03
CA LYS A 165 0.69 9.43 -15.92
C LYS A 165 1.77 8.72 -15.11
N TYR A 166 2.13 7.52 -15.56
CA TYR A 166 3.15 6.63 -14.99
C TYR A 166 4.23 6.31 -16.04
N SER A 167 5.41 5.90 -15.58
CA SER A 167 6.39 5.17 -16.38
C SER A 167 6.36 3.67 -16.05
N ALA A 168 6.90 2.82 -16.91
CA ALA A 168 6.73 1.37 -16.82
C ALA A 168 7.67 0.65 -15.83
N GLU A 169 8.58 1.36 -15.14
CA GLU A 169 9.75 0.72 -14.51
C GLU A 169 9.67 0.55 -12.98
N ASP A 170 8.95 1.40 -12.23
CA ASP A 170 8.90 1.34 -10.75
C ASP A 170 7.64 1.94 -10.09
N THR A 171 6.65 2.39 -10.86
CA THR A 171 5.40 2.95 -10.36
C THR A 171 4.20 2.20 -10.93
N SER A 172 3.09 2.17 -10.18
CA SER A 172 1.83 1.54 -10.62
C SER A 172 0.63 2.27 -10.04
N PRO A 173 -0.52 2.31 -10.76
CA PRO A 173 -1.77 2.79 -10.20
C PRO A 173 -2.36 1.87 -9.11
N ASP A 174 -1.74 0.73 -8.82
CA ASP A 174 -2.15 -0.15 -7.73
C ASP A 174 -2.19 0.60 -6.38
N PRO A 175 -3.32 0.55 -5.66
CA PRO A 175 -3.49 1.30 -4.44
C PRO A 175 -2.77 0.65 -3.25
N LEU A 176 -2.08 1.47 -2.46
CA LEU A 176 -1.51 1.12 -1.17
C LEU A 176 -2.37 1.68 -0.03
N VAL A 177 -2.46 0.97 1.09
CA VAL A 177 -3.29 1.40 2.22
C VAL A 177 -2.52 2.35 3.14
N TYR A 178 -3.00 3.58 3.24
CA TYR A 178 -2.55 4.57 4.22
C TYR A 178 -3.53 4.63 5.40
N LEU A 179 -3.02 4.51 6.63
CA LEU A 179 -3.82 4.66 7.85
C LEU A 179 -3.98 6.14 8.16
N ASP A 180 -5.22 6.59 8.31
CA ASP A 180 -5.62 7.96 8.59
C ASP A 180 -6.81 7.96 9.56
N GLY A 181 -7.10 9.11 10.17
CA GLY A 181 -8.05 9.24 11.27
C GLY A 181 -9.52 9.09 10.88
N ILE A 182 -10.37 9.36 11.86
CA ILE A 182 -11.81 9.50 11.70
C ILE A 182 -12.22 10.89 12.18
N ARG A 183 -13.22 11.47 11.52
CA ARG A 183 -13.96 12.60 12.05
C ARG A 183 -15.36 12.14 12.47
N ASP A 184 -15.82 12.61 13.62
CA ASP A 184 -17.19 12.48 14.10
C ASP A 184 -17.60 13.77 14.82
N ARG A 185 -18.10 14.74 14.06
CA ARG A 185 -18.41 16.09 14.55
C ARG A 185 -19.89 16.24 14.85
N ALA A 186 -20.25 16.64 16.07
CA ALA A 186 -21.66 16.79 16.45
C ALA A 186 -22.28 18.10 15.91
N PRO A 187 -23.62 18.13 15.68
CA PRO A 187 -24.35 19.34 15.32
C PRO A 187 -24.06 20.55 16.21
N GLY A 188 -24.03 21.73 15.62
CA GLY A 188 -23.87 23.01 16.32
C GLY A 188 -22.45 23.28 16.83
N GLN A 189 -21.49 22.37 16.65
CA GLN A 189 -20.10 22.59 17.04
C GLN A 189 -19.36 23.42 15.97
N PRO A 190 -18.88 24.64 16.28
CA PRO A 190 -18.06 25.39 15.35
C PRO A 190 -16.67 24.76 15.20
N PHE A 191 -16.08 24.87 14.01
CA PHE A 191 -14.73 24.34 13.73
C PHE A 191 -13.91 25.37 12.95
N LEU A 192 -13.04 26.11 13.65
CA LEU A 192 -12.19 27.13 13.02
C LEU A 192 -10.77 26.62 12.69
N GLY A 193 -10.46 25.37 13.05
CA GLY A 193 -9.10 24.84 13.03
C GLY A 193 -8.49 24.64 11.63
N LEU A 194 -9.31 24.55 10.58
CA LEU A 194 -8.85 24.26 9.21
C LEU A 194 -9.50 25.21 8.20
N GLY A 195 -8.92 26.40 8.07
CA GLY A 195 -9.21 27.32 6.96
C GLY A 195 -8.65 26.84 5.61
N PRO A 196 -8.69 27.68 4.57
CA PRO A 196 -8.24 27.32 3.23
C PRO A 196 -6.76 26.90 3.25
N HIS A 197 -6.48 25.68 2.82
CA HIS A 197 -5.13 25.12 2.81
C HIS A 197 -4.94 24.09 1.70
N ILE A 198 -3.69 23.75 1.45
CA ILE A 198 -3.24 22.64 0.62
C ILE A 198 -2.22 21.86 1.44
N ASP A 199 -2.41 20.55 1.59
CA ASP A 199 -1.50 19.67 2.35
C ASP A 199 -0.26 19.32 1.51
N ALA A 200 0.37 18.16 1.77
CA ALA A 200 1.56 17.71 1.04
C ALA A 200 2.68 18.75 1.07
N GLY A 201 2.90 19.34 2.26
CA GLY A 201 3.97 20.28 2.52
C GLY A 201 3.59 21.76 2.43
N SER A 202 4.55 22.64 2.66
CA SER A 202 4.41 24.09 2.46
C SER A 202 5.66 24.64 1.79
N LEU A 203 6.68 25.09 2.55
CA LEU A 203 7.90 25.65 1.95
C LEU A 203 8.63 24.64 1.04
N CYS A 204 8.53 23.33 1.31
CA CYS A 204 9.17 22.28 0.53
C CYS A 204 8.79 22.30 -0.97
N ARG A 205 7.60 22.79 -1.36
CA ARG A 205 7.23 22.98 -2.77
C ARG A 205 8.19 23.87 -3.54
N TRP A 206 8.75 24.87 -2.86
CA TRP A 206 9.74 25.78 -3.43
C TRP A 206 11.16 25.34 -3.07
N ALA A 207 11.39 24.86 -1.85
CA ALA A 207 12.72 24.57 -1.33
C ALA A 207 13.33 23.26 -1.88
N ASP A 208 12.55 22.18 -1.97
CA ASP A 208 13.01 20.93 -2.55
C ASP A 208 13.17 21.07 -4.08
N PRO A 209 14.37 20.91 -4.64
CA PRO A 209 14.57 20.97 -6.09
C PRO A 209 13.75 19.93 -6.85
N THR A 210 13.45 18.77 -6.26
CA THR A 210 12.65 17.73 -6.92
C THR A 210 11.18 18.12 -6.96
N TYR A 211 10.61 18.56 -5.83
CA TYR A 211 9.24 19.07 -5.77
C TYR A 211 9.06 20.29 -6.66
N ARG A 212 10.05 21.19 -6.71
CA ARG A 212 10.02 22.35 -7.60
C ARG A 212 9.86 21.97 -9.07
N LYS A 213 10.50 20.88 -9.52
CA LYS A 213 10.40 20.38 -10.91
C LYS A 213 9.01 19.89 -11.28
N VAL A 214 8.17 19.50 -10.32
CA VAL A 214 6.75 19.19 -10.58
C VAL A 214 6.05 20.39 -11.22
N TYR A 215 6.51 21.60 -10.90
CA TYR A 215 5.91 22.87 -11.32
C TYR A 215 6.77 23.62 -12.36
N ASP A 216 7.65 22.93 -13.07
CA ASP A 216 8.65 23.54 -13.97
C ASP A 216 8.01 24.43 -15.04
N GLU A 217 6.92 23.97 -15.64
CA GLU A 217 6.16 24.71 -16.66
C GLU A 217 5.58 26.03 -16.11
N ILE A 218 5.12 26.04 -14.85
CA ILE A 218 4.58 27.22 -14.18
C ILE A 218 5.69 28.27 -14.02
N PHE A 219 6.84 27.86 -13.47
CA PHE A 219 7.94 28.79 -13.24
C PHE A 219 8.60 29.24 -14.56
N SER A 220 8.55 28.41 -15.61
CA SER A 220 9.06 28.70 -16.95
C SER A 220 8.16 29.59 -17.83
N GLY A 221 7.07 30.14 -17.29
CA GLY A 221 6.19 31.05 -18.03
C GLY A 221 5.15 30.36 -18.93
N ARG A 222 4.98 29.04 -18.80
CA ARG A 222 4.02 28.22 -19.55
C ARG A 222 3.03 27.51 -18.60
N PRO A 223 2.33 28.24 -17.70
CA PRO A 223 1.41 27.63 -16.74
C PRO A 223 0.30 26.81 -17.42
N GLU A 224 -0.06 27.10 -18.66
CA GLU A 224 -1.03 26.34 -19.46
C GLU A 224 -0.60 24.87 -19.69
N ASP A 225 0.71 24.64 -19.81
CA ASP A 225 1.32 23.34 -20.13
C ASP A 225 1.56 22.47 -18.89
N HIS A 226 1.34 23.02 -17.69
CA HIS A 226 1.50 22.25 -16.46
C HIS A 226 0.50 21.08 -16.41
N ASP A 227 1.04 19.88 -16.23
CA ASP A 227 0.29 18.67 -15.94
C ASP A 227 0.38 18.35 -14.44
N ALA A 228 -0.73 18.53 -13.72
CA ALA A 228 -0.82 18.21 -12.30
C ALA A 228 -0.86 16.69 -12.04
N TYR A 229 -1.09 15.88 -13.08
CA TYR A 229 -1.35 14.44 -13.00
C TYR A 229 -0.14 13.58 -13.42
N ASP A 230 1.09 14.08 -13.29
CA ASP A 230 2.32 13.34 -13.60
C ASP A 230 2.95 12.75 -12.31
N VAL A 231 2.80 11.43 -12.10
CA VAL A 231 3.41 10.73 -10.95
C VAL A 231 4.92 10.69 -11.10
N GLU A 232 5.48 10.62 -12.30
CA GLU A 232 6.91 10.52 -12.50
C GLU A 232 7.64 11.78 -12.06
N ALA A 233 7.04 12.94 -12.32
CA ALA A 233 7.55 14.22 -11.81
C ALA A 233 7.50 14.29 -10.28
N ARG A 234 6.47 13.70 -9.66
CA ARG A 234 6.12 13.90 -8.25
C ARG A 234 6.60 12.80 -7.29
N LYS A 235 6.85 11.58 -7.76
CA LYS A 235 7.15 10.40 -6.91
C LYS A 235 8.37 10.57 -6.01
N ASN A 236 9.31 11.42 -6.40
CA ASN A 236 10.55 11.68 -5.68
C ASN A 236 10.56 13.04 -4.95
N ALA A 237 9.44 13.78 -4.97
CA ALA A 237 9.32 15.04 -4.28
C ALA A 237 9.34 14.83 -2.76
N ASP A 238 10.21 15.55 -2.05
CA ASP A 238 10.29 15.47 -0.60
C ASP A 238 9.31 16.46 0.04
N GLN A 239 8.06 16.02 0.18
CA GLN A 239 7.02 16.80 0.86
C GLN A 239 7.24 16.93 2.38
N GLU A 240 8.10 16.08 2.97
CA GLU A 240 8.45 16.09 4.41
C GLU A 240 9.82 16.75 4.69
N LEU A 241 10.41 17.45 3.70
CA LEU A 241 11.72 18.12 3.81
C LEU A 241 11.85 18.92 5.12
N TYR A 242 10.75 19.51 5.58
CA TYR A 242 10.63 20.08 6.92
C TYR A 242 9.61 19.28 7.74
N LYS A 243 10.11 18.33 8.52
CA LYS A 243 9.29 17.44 9.37
C LYS A 243 8.30 18.22 10.23
N GLY A 244 7.04 17.82 10.17
CA GLY A 244 5.95 18.47 10.90
C GLY A 244 4.73 17.58 11.09
N LEU A 245 3.93 17.88 12.10
CA LEU A 245 2.71 17.13 12.46
C LEU A 245 1.62 17.15 11.38
N ALA A 246 1.68 18.11 10.47
CA ALA A 246 0.67 18.31 9.43
C ALA A 246 1.01 17.61 8.11
N HIS A 247 2.18 16.96 8.00
CA HIS A 247 2.65 16.40 6.73
C HIS A 247 2.42 14.91 6.66
N SER A 248 1.97 14.47 5.49
CA SER A 248 2.00 13.07 5.07
C SER A 248 3.36 12.81 4.45
N THR A 249 3.97 11.65 4.75
CA THR A 249 5.20 11.21 4.06
C THR A 249 4.91 10.50 2.74
N VAL A 250 3.69 9.98 2.55
CA VAL A 250 3.27 9.31 1.30
C VAL A 250 2.69 10.24 0.25
N LEU A 251 2.98 9.96 -1.03
CA LEU A 251 2.26 10.55 -2.15
C LEU A 251 0.82 10.02 -2.16
N ARG A 252 -0.13 10.91 -1.85
CA ARG A 252 -1.56 10.71 -2.05
C ARG A 252 -1.90 11.40 -3.37
N THR A 253 -2.35 10.65 -4.39
CA THR A 253 -2.80 11.26 -5.65
C THR A 253 -4.09 12.04 -5.41
N PHE A 254 -4.99 11.40 -4.67
CA PHE A 254 -6.20 12.03 -4.15
C PHE A 254 -6.24 11.83 -2.65
N GLN A 255 -6.52 12.91 -1.94
CA GLN A 255 -7.10 12.80 -0.61
C GLN A 255 -8.58 12.43 -0.75
N GLY A 256 -9.14 11.84 0.30
CA GLY A 256 -10.53 11.45 0.27
C GLY A 256 -11.06 10.97 1.61
N TRP A 257 -12.38 10.84 1.66
CA TRP A 257 -13.05 10.22 2.79
C TRP A 257 -14.31 9.47 2.36
N THR A 258 -14.69 8.49 3.18
CA THR A 258 -15.98 7.79 3.06
C THR A 258 -16.96 8.35 4.08
N ALA A 259 -18.17 8.72 3.64
CA ALA A 259 -19.25 9.17 4.52
C ALA A 259 -19.78 8.01 5.38
N LEU A 260 -19.87 8.24 6.68
CA LEU A 260 -20.55 7.35 7.63
C LEU A 260 -21.97 7.85 7.97
N THR A 261 -22.21 9.13 7.73
CA THR A 261 -23.47 9.84 7.97
C THR A 261 -23.76 10.79 6.82
N PRO A 262 -25.03 11.15 6.56
CA PRO A 262 -25.34 12.16 5.55
C PRO A 262 -24.81 13.54 5.96
N THR A 263 -24.30 14.29 4.99
CA THR A 263 -23.97 15.71 5.16
C THR A 263 -24.31 16.48 3.89
N ALA A 264 -24.83 17.70 4.05
CA ALA A 264 -25.07 18.65 2.97
C ALA A 264 -24.23 19.94 3.17
N PRO A 265 -24.23 20.88 2.21
CA PRO A 265 -23.66 22.21 2.44
C PRO A 265 -24.13 22.83 3.76
N ARG A 266 -23.19 23.37 4.54
CA ARG A 266 -23.41 23.94 5.89
C ARG A 266 -23.70 22.94 7.01
N GLU A 267 -23.53 21.65 6.73
CA GLU A 267 -23.70 20.59 7.71
C GLU A 267 -22.35 19.98 8.15
N GLY A 268 -21.30 20.80 8.28
CA GLY A 268 -20.01 20.35 8.80
C GLY A 268 -19.20 19.53 7.79
N THR A 269 -19.48 19.71 6.50
CA THR A 269 -18.79 19.04 5.39
C THR A 269 -17.43 19.68 5.09
N ILE A 270 -16.87 19.42 3.90
CA ILE A 270 -15.67 20.05 3.37
C ILE A 270 -16.05 21.13 2.34
N MET A 271 -15.19 22.13 2.19
CA MET A 271 -15.25 23.11 1.11
C MET A 271 -14.01 22.98 0.23
N VAL A 272 -14.15 23.21 -1.07
CA VAL A 272 -13.07 23.08 -2.06
C VAL A 272 -13.03 24.29 -2.99
N TYR A 273 -11.85 24.58 -3.52
CA TYR A 273 -11.68 25.44 -4.68
C TYR A 273 -11.60 24.55 -5.93
N PRO A 274 -12.59 24.57 -6.82
CA PRO A 274 -12.75 23.59 -7.91
C PRO A 274 -11.93 23.93 -9.15
N ASP A 275 -10.62 24.19 -8.99
CA ASP A 275 -9.65 24.26 -10.09
C ASP A 275 -8.25 23.92 -9.57
N VAL A 276 -7.63 22.85 -10.09
CA VAL A 276 -6.32 22.39 -9.62
C VAL A 276 -5.21 23.28 -10.14
N LYS A 277 -5.11 23.35 -11.47
CA LYS A 277 -3.94 23.86 -12.20
C LYS A 277 -3.71 25.34 -11.92
N THR A 278 -4.77 26.14 -11.98
CA THR A 278 -4.66 27.59 -11.90
C THR A 278 -4.43 28.05 -10.46
N VAL A 279 -5.06 27.38 -9.50
CA VAL A 279 -4.89 27.70 -8.07
C VAL A 279 -3.48 27.37 -7.59
N ILE A 280 -2.95 26.18 -7.93
CA ILE A 280 -1.58 25.83 -7.54
C ILE A 280 -0.55 26.74 -8.22
N ALA A 281 -0.77 27.11 -9.49
CA ALA A 281 0.09 28.07 -10.19
C ALA A 281 0.08 29.44 -9.53
N TYR A 282 -1.11 29.96 -9.18
CA TYR A 282 -1.23 31.24 -8.49
C TYR A 282 -0.49 31.23 -7.17
N LEU A 283 -0.71 30.17 -6.36
CA LEU A 283 -0.06 30.00 -5.08
C LEU A 283 1.47 30.01 -5.21
N LEU A 284 2.02 29.25 -6.16
CA LEU A 284 3.46 29.12 -6.36
C LEU A 284 4.12 30.43 -6.83
N LEU A 285 3.41 31.23 -7.61
CA LEU A 285 3.89 32.52 -8.15
C LEU A 285 3.70 33.67 -7.17
N ARG A 286 2.70 33.59 -6.28
CA ARG A 286 2.34 34.65 -5.35
C ARG A 286 3.51 35.23 -4.53
N PRO A 287 4.49 34.45 -4.03
CA PRO A 287 5.64 34.99 -3.29
C PRO A 287 6.50 35.99 -4.06
N PHE A 288 6.47 35.99 -5.39
CA PHE A 288 7.33 36.84 -6.23
C PHE A 288 6.71 38.21 -6.54
N PHE A 289 5.51 38.51 -6.07
CA PHE A 289 4.79 39.73 -6.42
C PHE A 289 4.27 40.46 -5.17
N SER A 290 4.59 41.75 -5.05
CA SER A 290 4.06 42.64 -4.03
C SER A 290 2.81 43.36 -4.54
N PRO A 291 1.76 43.49 -3.71
CA PRO A 291 0.51 44.15 -4.11
C PRO A 291 0.74 45.65 -4.36
N PRO A 292 -0.03 46.26 -5.28
CA PRO A 292 -0.05 47.71 -5.43
C PRO A 292 -0.57 48.37 -4.14
N LYS A 293 -0.15 49.62 -3.89
CA LYS A 293 -0.58 50.39 -2.71
C LYS A 293 -2.04 50.82 -2.79
N ASP A 294 -2.55 51.00 -4.01
CA ASP A 294 -3.92 51.37 -4.29
C ASP A 294 -4.81 50.11 -4.26
N PRO A 295 -5.75 49.99 -3.30
CA PRO A 295 -6.61 48.82 -3.18
C PRO A 295 -7.43 48.52 -4.44
N ASP A 296 -7.80 49.55 -5.21
CA ASP A 296 -8.60 49.40 -6.43
C ASP A 296 -7.79 48.74 -7.56
N GLN A 297 -6.47 48.66 -7.43
CA GLN A 297 -5.56 48.04 -8.39
C GLN A 297 -5.18 46.60 -8.02
N ILE A 298 -5.63 46.09 -6.87
CA ILE A 298 -5.23 44.75 -6.37
C ILE A 298 -5.59 43.64 -7.36
N MET A 299 -6.72 43.75 -8.07
CA MET A 299 -7.15 42.75 -9.04
C MET A 299 -6.48 42.89 -10.41
N ASP A 300 -5.78 44.00 -10.68
CA ASP A 300 -5.00 44.17 -11.91
C ASP A 300 -3.60 43.60 -11.70
N ALA A 301 -3.41 42.34 -12.13
CA ALA A 301 -2.15 41.61 -12.02
C ALA A 301 -0.94 42.36 -12.59
N ALA A 302 -1.13 43.25 -13.58
CA ALA A 302 -0.05 44.02 -14.19
C ALA A 302 0.44 45.20 -13.32
N LYS A 303 -0.32 45.57 -12.27
CA LYS A 303 0.07 46.60 -11.29
C LYS A 303 0.90 46.06 -10.13
N TRP A 304 1.01 44.74 -10.03
CA TRP A 304 1.84 44.11 -9.01
C TRP A 304 3.32 44.28 -9.34
N THR A 305 4.12 44.50 -8.30
CA THR A 305 5.56 44.73 -8.46
C THR A 305 6.31 43.43 -8.17
N PHE A 306 7.23 43.05 -9.05
CA PHE A 306 8.10 41.91 -8.82
C PHE A 306 8.99 42.15 -7.58
N ASP A 307 9.08 41.18 -6.67
CA ASP A 307 9.84 41.25 -5.42
C ASP A 307 10.87 40.11 -5.35
N ASP A 308 12.14 40.50 -5.41
CA ASP A 308 13.31 39.62 -5.30
C ASP A 308 14.06 39.79 -3.96
N SER A 309 13.50 40.61 -3.05
CA SER A 309 14.22 41.17 -1.92
C SER A 309 13.72 40.67 -0.56
N ALA A 310 12.43 40.34 -0.43
CA ALA A 310 11.86 39.86 0.83
C ALA A 310 11.75 38.32 0.88
N GLY A 311 12.06 37.73 2.04
CA GLY A 311 11.84 36.30 2.33
C GLY A 311 10.39 35.92 2.63
N TRP A 312 9.40 36.69 2.16
CA TRP A 312 8.00 36.45 2.48
C TRP A 312 7.33 35.53 1.44
N PHE A 313 6.74 34.44 1.95
CA PHE A 313 5.89 33.49 1.22
C PHE A 313 4.54 33.46 1.94
N PRO A 314 3.46 33.97 1.33
CA PRO A 314 2.21 34.16 2.08
C PRO A 314 1.60 32.82 2.50
N GLY A 315 1.23 32.71 3.78
CA GLY A 315 0.64 31.47 4.32
C GLY A 315 1.60 30.27 4.36
N THR A 316 2.91 30.49 4.26
CA THR A 316 3.93 29.44 4.24
C THR A 316 4.68 29.32 5.57
N MET A 317 4.68 28.10 6.12
CA MET A 317 5.36 27.72 7.35
C MET A 317 6.04 26.38 7.11
N LYS A 318 7.32 26.25 7.47
CA LYS A 318 8.13 25.06 7.18
C LYS A 318 7.42 23.73 7.54
N PRO A 319 7.00 23.48 8.79
CA PRO A 319 6.46 22.19 9.21
C PRO A 319 4.92 22.07 9.10
N GLU A 320 4.26 22.95 8.34
CA GLU A 320 2.79 22.96 8.25
C GLU A 320 2.28 22.80 6.81
N SER A 321 0.98 22.53 6.65
CA SER A 321 0.30 22.65 5.36
C SER A 321 0.33 24.09 4.88
N GLN A 322 0.34 24.28 3.56
CA GLN A 322 0.28 25.60 2.96
C GLN A 322 -1.07 26.25 3.22
N ARG A 323 -1.08 27.48 3.73
CA ARG A 323 -2.31 28.22 4.08
C ARG A 323 -2.64 29.30 3.05
N LEU A 324 -3.93 29.56 2.89
CA LEU A 324 -4.47 30.59 2.00
C LEU A 324 -5.50 31.44 2.74
N SER A 325 -5.60 32.71 2.36
CA SER A 325 -6.58 33.65 2.93
C SER A 325 -6.92 34.75 1.92
N ARG A 326 -7.99 35.49 2.18
CA ARG A 326 -8.45 36.58 1.30
C ARG A 326 -7.38 37.65 1.12
N SER A 327 -6.77 38.06 2.23
CA SER A 327 -5.82 39.19 2.23
C SER A 327 -4.48 38.81 1.60
N SER A 328 -4.04 37.57 1.80
CA SER A 328 -2.76 37.11 1.24
C SER A 328 -2.89 36.67 -0.22
N HIS A 329 -4.05 36.14 -0.62
CA HIS A 329 -4.33 35.58 -1.95
C HIS A 329 -5.58 36.20 -2.60
N PRO A 330 -5.61 37.53 -2.84
CA PRO A 330 -6.84 38.23 -3.22
C PRO A 330 -7.44 37.79 -4.56
N HIS A 331 -6.63 37.32 -5.52
CA HIS A 331 -7.14 36.90 -6.84
C HIS A 331 -7.92 35.59 -6.78
N LEU A 332 -7.76 34.81 -5.70
CA LEU A 332 -8.55 33.61 -5.49
C LEU A 332 -10.00 33.94 -5.12
N ARG A 333 -10.30 35.16 -4.62
CA ARG A 333 -11.67 35.54 -4.26
C ARG A 333 -12.38 34.46 -3.44
N LEU A 334 -11.70 34.05 -2.36
CA LEU A 334 -12.06 32.84 -1.60
C LEU A 334 -13.48 32.91 -0.99
N GLU A 335 -14.04 34.09 -0.75
CA GLU A 335 -15.43 34.21 -0.26
C GLU A 335 -16.44 33.72 -1.29
N GLU A 336 -16.14 33.96 -2.57
CA GLU A 336 -16.98 33.61 -3.71
C GLU A 336 -16.66 32.22 -4.26
N CYS A 337 -15.39 31.82 -4.23
CA CYS A 337 -14.91 30.62 -4.92
C CYS A 337 -14.75 29.38 -4.04
N LEU A 338 -14.69 29.53 -2.71
CA LEU A 338 -14.62 28.39 -1.80
C LEU A 338 -16.02 27.83 -1.57
N ILE A 339 -16.33 26.75 -2.29
CA ILE A 339 -17.68 26.17 -2.34
C ILE A 339 -17.79 24.94 -1.45
N HIS A 340 -18.98 24.70 -0.91
CA HIS A 340 -19.27 23.47 -0.16
C HIS A 340 -19.34 22.26 -1.09
N MET A 341 -18.85 21.12 -0.61
CA MET A 341 -19.09 19.83 -1.26
C MET A 341 -20.60 19.55 -1.40
N PRO A 342 -21.07 18.94 -2.50
CA PRO A 342 -22.45 18.51 -2.65
C PRO A 342 -22.90 17.57 -1.51
N GLU A 343 -24.21 17.39 -1.40
CA GLU A 343 -24.78 16.45 -0.45
C GLU A 343 -24.22 15.03 -0.66
N VAL A 344 -23.87 14.35 0.42
CA VAL A 344 -23.42 12.95 0.46
C VAL A 344 -24.30 12.12 1.40
N GLN A 345 -24.44 10.84 1.08
CA GLN A 345 -25.12 9.84 1.89
C GLN A 345 -24.09 8.86 2.49
N PRO A 346 -24.43 8.12 3.56
CA PRO A 346 -23.54 7.08 4.08
C PRO A 346 -23.11 6.12 2.96
N GLY A 347 -21.81 5.86 2.87
CA GLY A 347 -21.20 5.00 1.87
C GLY A 347 -20.77 5.69 0.57
N ASP A 348 -21.15 6.95 0.36
CA ASP A 348 -20.54 7.79 -0.67
C ASP A 348 -19.09 8.13 -0.30
N THR A 349 -18.25 8.34 -1.31
CA THR A 349 -16.88 8.82 -1.15
C THR A 349 -16.70 10.18 -1.80
N VAL A 350 -15.83 10.99 -1.21
CA VAL A 350 -15.43 12.31 -1.72
C VAL A 350 -13.94 12.31 -1.92
N TRP A 351 -13.52 12.87 -3.05
CA TRP A 351 -12.14 12.86 -3.50
C TRP A 351 -11.70 14.25 -3.92
N TRP A 352 -10.45 14.62 -3.59
CA TRP A 352 -9.81 15.81 -4.12
C TRP A 352 -8.32 15.59 -4.39
N HIS A 353 -7.83 16.11 -5.50
CA HIS A 353 -6.44 16.04 -5.92
C HIS A 353 -5.53 16.69 -4.86
N CYS A 354 -4.31 16.19 -4.68
CA CYS A 354 -3.43 16.60 -3.59
C CYS A 354 -3.04 18.09 -3.56
N ASP A 355 -3.14 18.79 -4.70
CA ASP A 355 -2.95 20.23 -4.81
C ASP A 355 -4.25 21.07 -4.72
N VAL A 356 -5.41 20.45 -4.48
CA VAL A 356 -6.67 21.21 -4.35
C VAL A 356 -6.67 22.00 -3.04
N CYS A 357 -6.95 23.29 -3.14
CA CYS A 357 -7.25 24.13 -1.98
C CYS A 357 -8.59 23.72 -1.37
N HIS A 358 -8.58 23.41 -0.08
CA HIS A 358 -9.77 22.98 0.64
C HIS A 358 -9.79 23.51 2.07
N ALA A 359 -10.95 23.47 2.70
CA ALA A 359 -11.19 23.92 4.07
C ALA A 359 -12.30 23.08 4.72
N VAL A 360 -12.36 23.08 6.05
CA VAL A 360 -13.49 22.47 6.76
C VAL A 360 -14.55 23.54 7.00
N ASP A 361 -15.80 23.18 6.72
CA ASP A 361 -16.95 24.04 7.00
C ASP A 361 -16.96 24.46 8.47
N THR A 362 -16.98 25.76 8.73
CA THR A 362 -16.90 26.25 10.12
C THR A 362 -18.20 26.06 10.88
N GLU A 363 -19.32 25.88 10.18
CA GLU A 363 -20.63 25.65 10.76
C GLU A 363 -21.01 24.17 10.65
N HIS A 364 -21.96 23.75 11.50
CA HIS A 364 -22.63 22.47 11.33
C HIS A 364 -24.09 22.64 11.77
N LEU A 365 -24.94 23.00 10.81
CA LEU A 365 -26.37 23.28 11.01
C LEU A 365 -27.26 22.05 10.78
N GLY A 366 -26.64 20.91 10.45
CA GLY A 366 -27.32 19.64 10.25
C GLY A 366 -27.83 19.05 11.57
N LYS A 367 -28.58 17.94 11.46
CA LYS A 367 -29.17 17.26 12.62
C LYS A 367 -28.42 16.01 13.07
N ASN A 368 -27.60 15.45 12.19
CA ASN A 368 -26.78 14.27 12.45
C ASN A 368 -25.34 14.71 12.69
N ASN A 369 -24.53 13.90 13.36
CA ASN A 369 -23.10 14.13 13.34
C ASN A 369 -22.59 14.08 11.89
N ALA A 370 -21.58 14.90 11.58
CA ALA A 370 -20.81 14.83 10.34
C ALA A 370 -19.63 13.86 10.54
N SER A 371 -19.89 12.57 10.33
CA SER A 371 -18.91 11.50 10.48
C SER A 371 -18.37 10.97 9.15
N VAL A 372 -17.04 10.88 9.06
CA VAL A 372 -16.31 10.37 7.90
C VAL A 372 -15.06 9.60 8.33
N ALA A 373 -14.64 8.61 7.54
CA ALA A 373 -13.33 7.98 7.66
C ALA A 373 -12.41 8.47 6.55
N PHE A 374 -11.22 8.97 6.90
CA PHE A 374 -10.24 9.43 5.91
C PHE A 374 -9.58 8.23 5.24
N ILE A 375 -9.69 8.17 3.91
CA ILE A 375 -9.08 7.12 3.09
C ILE A 375 -8.65 7.78 1.78
N ALA A 376 -7.33 7.91 1.61
CA ALA A 376 -6.72 8.47 0.42
C ALA A 376 -6.56 7.41 -0.68
N ALA A 377 -6.32 7.86 -1.92
CA ALA A 377 -5.80 7.05 -3.00
C ALA A 377 -4.29 7.24 -3.02
N CYS A 378 -3.55 6.17 -2.71
CA CYS A 378 -2.09 6.18 -2.69
C CYS A 378 -1.60 5.21 -3.77
N PRO A 379 -0.98 5.67 -4.87
CA PRO A 379 -0.43 4.76 -5.86
C PRO A 379 0.80 4.02 -5.32
N THR A 380 1.21 2.97 -6.01
CA THR A 380 2.45 2.27 -5.74
C THR A 380 3.62 3.10 -6.27
N THR A 381 4.47 3.56 -5.36
CA THR A 381 5.76 4.19 -5.62
C THR A 381 6.78 3.64 -4.64
N PRO A 382 8.10 3.72 -4.92
CA PRO A 382 9.11 3.24 -3.98
C PRO A 382 8.98 3.87 -2.57
N ALA A 383 8.72 5.17 -2.48
CA ALA A 383 8.53 5.87 -1.21
C ALA A 383 7.26 5.41 -0.47
N ASN A 384 6.14 5.26 -1.17
CA ASN A 384 4.90 4.81 -0.56
C ASN A 384 4.99 3.36 -0.06
N GLU A 385 5.67 2.47 -0.80
CA GLU A 385 5.89 1.09 -0.37
C GLU A 385 6.72 1.00 0.91
N ILE A 386 7.79 1.80 1.00
CA ILE A 386 8.62 1.88 2.21
C ILE A 386 7.77 2.30 3.40
N TYR A 387 7.01 3.39 3.26
CA TYR A 387 6.15 3.87 4.34
C TYR A 387 5.10 2.85 4.77
N VAL A 388 4.39 2.22 3.83
CA VAL A 388 3.32 1.26 4.17
C VAL A 388 3.89 0.01 4.86
N LYS A 389 5.12 -0.41 4.54
CA LYS A 389 5.83 -1.46 5.28
C LYS A 389 6.12 -1.04 6.73
N GLU A 390 6.64 0.18 6.93
CA GLU A 390 6.91 0.72 8.27
C GLU A 390 5.63 0.89 9.09
N GLN A 391 4.56 1.38 8.46
CA GLN A 391 3.23 1.50 9.04
C GLN A 391 2.69 0.14 9.49
N LEU A 392 2.83 -0.91 8.66
CA LEU A 392 2.39 -2.26 9.01
C LEU A 392 3.16 -2.77 10.23
N LEU A 393 4.49 -2.63 10.26
CA LEU A 393 5.31 -3.04 11.40
C LEU A 393 4.90 -2.31 12.67
N ALA A 394 4.73 -0.98 12.60
CA ALA A 394 4.27 -0.19 13.74
C ALA A 394 2.91 -0.68 14.25
N THR A 395 1.96 -0.90 13.34
CA THR A 395 0.61 -1.38 13.68
C THR A 395 0.64 -2.76 14.37
N LEU A 396 1.46 -3.69 13.87
CA LEU A 396 1.62 -5.03 14.45
C LEU A 396 2.29 -5.00 15.84
N GLU A 397 3.12 -3.99 16.08
CA GLU A 397 3.78 -3.74 17.37
C GLU A 397 2.94 -2.89 18.34
N GLY A 398 1.70 -2.54 17.98
CA GLY A 398 0.84 -1.70 18.82
C GLY A 398 1.31 -0.25 18.91
N ARG A 399 2.03 0.24 17.88
CA ARG A 399 2.52 1.62 17.81
C ARG A 399 1.78 2.40 16.72
N PRO A 400 1.57 3.72 16.89
CA PRO A 400 1.08 4.57 15.81
C PRO A 400 2.06 4.56 14.61
N SER A 401 1.52 4.76 13.41
CA SER A 401 2.32 4.93 12.21
C SER A 401 3.17 6.20 12.26
N ALA A 402 4.23 6.28 11.46
CA ALA A 402 5.24 7.32 11.58
C ALA A 402 4.66 8.74 11.49
N ASP A 403 3.73 9.00 10.57
CA ASP A 403 3.08 10.32 10.41
C ASP A 403 2.26 10.72 11.66
N TYR A 404 1.77 9.75 12.42
CA TYR A 404 0.93 9.96 13.61
C TYR A 404 1.61 9.58 14.91
N ALA A 405 2.92 9.34 14.93
CA ALA A 405 3.64 8.90 16.13
C ALA A 405 3.95 10.06 17.10
N HIS A 406 4.09 11.28 16.61
CA HIS A 406 4.42 12.41 17.47
C HIS A 406 3.21 12.83 18.32
N GLY A 407 3.38 12.82 19.64
CA GLY A 407 2.31 13.18 20.58
C GLY A 407 1.22 12.12 20.74
N ASN A 408 1.35 10.97 20.09
CA ASN A 408 0.43 9.85 20.18
C ASN A 408 1.16 8.61 20.70
N ASN A 409 0.65 8.03 21.76
CA ASN A 409 1.17 6.79 22.37
C ASN A 409 0.07 5.73 22.51
N LEU A 410 -1.03 5.89 21.76
CA LEU A 410 -2.14 4.96 21.81
C LEU A 410 -1.75 3.64 21.13
N ASP A 411 -1.66 2.58 21.92
CA ASP A 411 -1.64 1.21 21.41
C ASP A 411 -3.06 0.75 21.15
N GLU A 412 -3.49 0.84 19.89
CA GLU A 412 -4.83 0.45 19.49
C GLU A 412 -5.11 -1.05 19.67
N SER A 413 -4.08 -1.90 19.77
CA SER A 413 -4.26 -3.34 20.00
C SER A 413 -4.82 -3.67 21.39
N THR A 414 -4.69 -2.73 22.32
CA THR A 414 -5.23 -2.85 23.68
C THR A 414 -6.69 -2.41 23.80
N LEU A 415 -7.26 -1.83 22.74
CA LEU A 415 -8.63 -1.33 22.76
C LEU A 415 -9.65 -2.47 22.76
N LYS A 416 -10.71 -2.30 23.54
CA LYS A 416 -11.80 -3.27 23.62
C LYS A 416 -12.52 -3.39 22.28
N GLY A 417 -12.56 -4.60 21.74
CA GLY A 417 -13.17 -4.90 20.45
C GLY A 417 -12.22 -4.74 19.26
N TYR A 418 -10.93 -4.51 19.51
CA TYR A 418 -9.90 -4.56 18.47
C TYR A 418 -9.84 -5.98 17.86
N VAL A 419 -9.83 -6.04 16.53
CA VAL A 419 -9.76 -7.31 15.78
C VAL A 419 -8.47 -7.44 14.96
N GLY A 420 -7.62 -6.41 14.99
CA GLY A 420 -6.41 -6.37 14.18
C GLY A 420 -6.69 -6.26 12.69
N LEU A 421 -5.74 -6.79 11.92
CA LEU A 421 -5.81 -6.93 10.47
C LEU A 421 -6.31 -8.33 10.06
N ASP A 422 -6.71 -9.15 11.03
CA ASP A 422 -7.23 -10.50 10.79
C ASP A 422 -8.64 -10.42 10.21
N GLY A 423 -8.89 -11.11 9.08
CA GLY A 423 -10.19 -11.11 8.39
C GLY A 423 -10.35 -10.06 7.29
N LEU A 424 -9.30 -9.31 6.95
CA LEU A 424 -9.26 -8.56 5.69
C LEU A 424 -9.25 -9.54 4.51
N ASN A 425 -10.17 -9.38 3.54
CA ASN A 425 -10.26 -10.21 2.32
C ASN A 425 -8.89 -10.32 1.63
N ASP A 426 -8.55 -11.46 1.02
CA ASP A 426 -7.23 -11.77 0.40
C ASP A 426 -6.64 -10.71 -0.55
N GLU A 427 -7.43 -9.74 -1.04
CA GLU A 427 -6.96 -8.56 -1.79
C GLU A 427 -6.33 -7.47 -0.90
N ALA A 428 -6.80 -7.28 0.33
CA ALA A 428 -6.27 -6.28 1.28
C ALA A 428 -4.93 -6.68 1.94
N PRO A 429 -4.65 -7.97 2.24
CA PRO A 429 -3.31 -8.40 2.58
C PRO A 429 -2.29 -8.18 1.46
N ARG A 430 -2.68 -8.12 0.18
CA ARG A 430 -1.76 -7.80 -0.93
C ARG A 430 -1.33 -6.33 -0.94
N THR A 431 -2.19 -5.42 -0.47
CA THR A 431 -1.88 -3.97 -0.37
C THR A 431 -1.14 -3.62 0.93
N HIS A 432 -1.16 -4.49 1.93
CA HIS A 432 -0.35 -4.39 3.15
C HIS A 432 0.97 -5.20 3.11
N LYS A 433 1.02 -6.31 2.34
CA LYS A 433 2.16 -7.24 2.29
C LYS A 433 2.64 -7.47 0.85
N ASN A 434 3.33 -6.49 0.26
CA ASN A 434 4.32 -6.80 -0.77
C ASN A 434 5.70 -6.92 -0.11
N GLY A 435 5.95 -8.10 0.47
CA GLY A 435 7.24 -8.47 1.05
C GLY A 435 7.33 -9.84 1.75
N ALA A 436 6.24 -10.46 2.21
CA ALA A 436 6.31 -11.79 2.83
C ALA A 436 4.99 -12.57 2.76
N LYS A 437 5.03 -13.74 2.10
CA LYS A 437 4.01 -14.79 2.23
C LYS A 437 4.25 -15.57 3.52
N SER A 438 3.35 -15.49 4.51
CA SER A 438 3.20 -16.54 5.54
C SER A 438 1.86 -16.50 6.29
N THR A 439 1.32 -17.72 6.51
CA THR A 439 0.24 -18.22 7.40
C THR A 439 0.79 -18.39 8.85
N PRO A 440 0.02 -18.40 9.98
CA PRO A 440 -0.75 -19.61 10.43
C PRO A 440 -1.86 -19.52 11.56
N SER A 441 -2.70 -20.59 11.66
CA SER A 441 -3.16 -21.38 12.85
C SER A 441 -4.33 -21.03 13.84
N ARG A 442 -5.33 -21.95 13.86
CA ARG A 442 -6.16 -22.62 14.93
C ARG A 442 -7.00 -21.85 15.98
N SER A 443 -8.34 -21.82 15.78
CA SER A 443 -9.39 -22.42 16.65
C SER A 443 -10.80 -22.29 16.01
N ARG A 444 -11.75 -23.15 16.39
CA ARG A 444 -12.81 -23.76 15.55
C ARG A 444 -13.97 -22.87 15.05
N LYS A 445 -14.42 -23.14 13.82
CA LYS A 445 -15.85 -23.29 13.46
C LYS A 445 -16.04 -24.53 12.56
N GLU A 446 -16.91 -25.44 13.01
CA GLU A 446 -17.21 -26.74 12.40
C GLU A 446 -18.22 -26.58 11.24
N VAL A 447 -17.78 -25.95 10.16
CA VAL A 447 -18.48 -26.04 8.87
C VAL A 447 -17.53 -26.74 7.93
N PHE A 448 -17.73 -28.05 7.78
CA PHE A 448 -17.00 -28.83 6.80
C PHE A 448 -17.77 -28.85 5.47
N PRO A 449 -17.08 -28.89 4.32
CA PRO A 449 -17.72 -29.19 3.05
C PRO A 449 -18.61 -30.44 3.14
N SER A 450 -19.69 -30.52 2.36
CA SER A 450 -20.65 -31.63 2.42
C SER A 450 -20.05 -33.01 2.13
N ASN A 451 -18.83 -33.06 1.58
CA ASN A 451 -18.06 -34.28 1.31
C ASN A 451 -17.06 -34.64 2.44
N VAL A 452 -17.13 -33.98 3.60
CA VAL A 452 -16.27 -34.26 4.76
C VAL A 452 -17.12 -34.71 5.94
N GLU A 453 -16.92 -35.95 6.37
CA GLU A 453 -17.52 -36.50 7.59
C GLU A 453 -16.51 -36.38 8.75
N HIS A 454 -16.86 -35.61 9.78
CA HIS A 454 -16.02 -35.43 10.96
C HIS A 454 -16.43 -36.39 12.08
N ARG A 455 -15.47 -37.11 12.65
CA ARG A 455 -15.68 -37.99 13.81
C ARG A 455 -14.64 -37.71 14.88
N HIS A 456 -15.08 -37.78 16.14
CA HIS A 456 -14.18 -37.71 17.29
C HIS A 456 -13.68 -39.11 17.64
N ILE A 457 -12.35 -39.28 17.65
CA ILE A 457 -11.69 -40.54 17.97
C ILE A 457 -10.69 -40.25 19.08
N ASP A 458 -10.78 -40.99 20.18
CA ASP A 458 -9.75 -40.99 21.21
C ASP A 458 -8.67 -42.02 20.85
N LEU A 459 -7.50 -41.51 20.45
CA LEU A 459 -6.36 -42.34 20.04
C LEU A 459 -5.53 -42.83 21.23
N THR A 460 -5.75 -42.30 22.43
CA THR A 460 -5.03 -42.74 23.64
C THR A 460 -5.59 -44.04 24.22
N GLY A 461 -6.80 -44.42 23.80
CA GLY A 461 -7.47 -45.67 24.17
C GLY A 461 -6.86 -46.92 23.55
N ASN A 462 -7.54 -48.07 23.71
CA ASN A 462 -7.14 -49.33 23.08
C ASN A 462 -7.72 -49.47 21.67
N ALA A 463 -7.18 -50.42 20.90
CA ALA A 463 -7.57 -50.64 19.50
C ALA A 463 -9.06 -50.96 19.31
N ASP A 464 -9.72 -51.61 20.29
CA ASP A 464 -11.15 -51.92 20.21
C ASP A 464 -12.02 -50.66 20.33
N GLY A 465 -11.62 -49.72 21.20
CA GLY A 465 -12.28 -48.41 21.34
C GLY A 465 -12.13 -47.56 20.07
N VAL A 466 -10.94 -47.56 19.47
CA VAL A 466 -10.68 -46.87 18.21
C VAL A 466 -11.46 -47.51 17.05
N ALA A 467 -11.46 -48.86 16.95
CA ALA A 467 -12.15 -49.60 15.89
C ALA A 467 -13.68 -49.38 15.90
N LYS A 468 -14.27 -49.23 17.09
CA LYS A 468 -15.69 -48.90 17.25
C LYS A 468 -16.05 -47.56 16.60
N ASN A 469 -15.17 -46.56 16.71
CA ASN A 469 -15.39 -45.24 16.09
C ASN A 469 -15.14 -45.25 14.57
N LEU A 470 -14.37 -46.22 14.08
CA LEU A 470 -14.10 -46.44 12.66
C LEU A 470 -15.15 -47.32 11.95
N GLN A 471 -16.18 -47.79 12.67
CA GLN A 471 -17.20 -48.66 12.08
C GLN A 471 -17.97 -47.95 10.95
N GLY A 472 -18.11 -48.65 9.82
CA GLY A 472 -18.78 -48.14 8.62
C GLY A 472 -17.96 -47.17 7.77
N ILE A 473 -16.74 -46.83 8.19
CA ILE A 473 -15.81 -46.04 7.39
C ILE A 473 -15.12 -46.95 6.38
N THR A 474 -15.04 -46.51 5.14
CA THR A 474 -14.14 -47.09 4.13
C THR A 474 -13.15 -46.04 3.71
N ALA A 475 -11.86 -46.38 3.66
CA ALA A 475 -10.81 -45.47 3.24
C ALA A 475 -9.86 -46.17 2.27
N GLU A 476 -9.56 -45.51 1.15
CA GLU A 476 -8.50 -45.94 0.24
C GLU A 476 -7.15 -45.27 0.60
N TYR A 477 -7.18 -44.14 1.31
CA TYR A 477 -6.02 -43.38 1.74
C TYR A 477 -6.22 -42.94 3.19
N ILE A 478 -5.18 -43.08 4.01
CA ILE A 478 -5.21 -42.65 5.41
C ILE A 478 -4.01 -41.74 5.69
N PHE A 479 -4.30 -40.60 6.28
CA PHE A 479 -3.34 -39.63 6.78
C PHE A 479 -3.41 -39.61 8.31
N PHE A 480 -2.31 -39.95 8.98
CA PHE A 480 -2.21 -39.93 10.44
C PHE A 480 -1.40 -38.70 10.88
N ALA A 481 -2.08 -37.70 11.47
CA ALA A 481 -1.48 -36.43 11.90
C ALA A 481 -1.91 -36.09 13.34
N ALA A 482 -1.72 -37.06 14.25
CA ALA A 482 -2.00 -36.90 15.67
C ALA A 482 -0.69 -36.90 16.47
N TYR A 483 -0.60 -35.97 17.43
CA TYR A 483 0.51 -35.85 18.36
C TYR A 483 -0.05 -35.35 19.70
N LEU A 484 0.47 -35.90 20.80
CA LEU A 484 0.14 -35.47 22.16
C LEU A 484 1.46 -35.19 22.88
N GLU A 485 1.66 -33.94 23.28
CA GLU A 485 2.89 -33.50 23.94
C GLU A 485 2.90 -33.97 25.40
N GLU A 486 3.94 -34.71 25.76
CA GLU A 486 4.23 -35.09 27.15
C GLU A 486 5.51 -34.42 27.64
N ALA A 487 5.52 -34.02 28.91
CA ALA A 487 6.65 -33.29 29.51
C ALA A 487 7.92 -34.14 29.68
N ASP A 488 7.82 -35.46 29.61
CA ASP A 488 8.93 -36.40 29.69
C ASP A 488 9.13 -37.06 28.33
N GLU A 489 10.37 -37.09 27.83
CA GLU A 489 10.70 -37.57 26.48
C GLU A 489 10.34 -39.05 26.27
N GLN A 490 10.56 -39.89 27.29
CA GLN A 490 10.20 -41.31 27.22
C GLN A 490 8.69 -41.48 27.16
N LYS A 491 7.94 -40.76 28.01
CA LYS A 491 6.48 -40.75 27.94
C LYS A 491 5.97 -40.20 26.62
N ASN A 492 6.62 -39.18 26.07
CA ASN A 492 6.26 -38.60 24.78
C ASN A 492 6.41 -39.64 23.67
N TRP A 493 7.49 -40.43 23.70
CA TRP A 493 7.67 -41.55 22.79
C TRP A 493 6.63 -42.66 23.00
N ASP A 494 6.42 -43.08 24.25
CA ASP A 494 5.48 -44.16 24.60
C ASP A 494 4.04 -43.81 24.21
N VAL A 495 3.59 -42.59 24.51
CA VAL A 495 2.22 -42.12 24.24
C VAL A 495 1.98 -41.98 22.74
N ASN A 496 2.88 -41.33 22.01
CA ASN A 496 2.71 -41.15 20.57
C ASN A 496 2.88 -42.45 19.79
N GLY A 497 3.77 -43.34 20.25
CA GLY A 497 3.91 -44.71 19.74
C GLY A 497 2.67 -45.57 19.99
N HIS A 498 2.08 -45.46 21.19
CA HIS A 498 0.82 -46.14 21.52
C HIS A 498 -0.34 -45.65 20.66
N MET A 499 -0.50 -44.34 20.47
CA MET A 499 -1.58 -43.78 19.65
C MET A 499 -1.56 -44.28 18.20
N ILE A 500 -0.37 -44.36 17.59
CA ILE A 500 -0.26 -44.88 16.23
C ILE A 500 -0.52 -46.39 16.18
N GLN A 501 0.00 -47.16 17.15
CA GLN A 501 -0.21 -48.61 17.19
C GLN A 501 -1.69 -48.96 17.41
N ALA A 502 -2.35 -48.30 18.37
CA ALA A 502 -3.78 -48.47 18.64
C ALA A 502 -4.64 -48.16 17.40
N PHE A 503 -4.26 -47.14 16.63
CA PHE A 503 -4.93 -46.79 15.38
C PHE A 503 -4.70 -47.82 14.28
N LEU A 504 -3.47 -48.28 14.08
CA LEU A 504 -3.15 -49.32 13.08
C LEU A 504 -3.88 -50.63 13.37
N ASP A 505 -3.89 -51.08 14.62
CA ASP A 505 -4.59 -52.29 15.04
C ASP A 505 -6.11 -52.15 14.85
N ALA A 506 -6.65 -50.95 15.06
CA ALA A 506 -8.06 -50.65 14.82
C ALA A 506 -8.42 -50.73 13.34
N LEU A 507 -7.54 -50.28 12.42
CA LEU A 507 -7.77 -50.38 10.98
C LEU A 507 -7.92 -51.84 10.51
N VAL A 508 -7.09 -52.74 11.07
CA VAL A 508 -7.19 -54.19 10.81
C VAL A 508 -8.49 -54.76 11.37
N LYS A 509 -8.84 -54.40 12.61
CA LYS A 509 -10.10 -54.85 13.24
C LYS A 509 -11.36 -54.37 12.52
N SER A 510 -11.31 -53.18 11.93
CA SER A 510 -12.41 -52.60 11.14
C SER A 510 -12.39 -53.02 9.67
N GLU A 511 -11.45 -53.89 9.26
CA GLU A 511 -11.23 -54.35 7.87
C GLU A 511 -10.99 -53.23 6.85
N ILE A 512 -10.60 -52.03 7.31
CA ILE A 512 -10.32 -50.87 6.45
C ILE A 512 -9.01 -51.09 5.69
N ASP A 513 -8.05 -51.76 6.32
CA ASP A 513 -6.78 -52.19 5.74
C ASP A 513 -6.97 -52.95 4.41
N LYS A 514 -8.05 -53.71 4.26
CA LYS A 514 -8.33 -54.50 3.03
C LYS A 514 -8.59 -53.65 1.78
N LYS A 515 -9.02 -52.39 1.94
CA LYS A 515 -9.25 -51.44 0.84
C LYS A 515 -8.21 -50.33 0.78
N LEU A 516 -7.28 -50.31 1.73
CA LEU A 516 -6.29 -49.28 1.88
C LEU A 516 -5.24 -49.38 0.78
N LYS A 517 -5.14 -48.37 -0.07
CA LYS A 517 -4.13 -48.29 -1.13
C LYS A 517 -2.81 -47.74 -0.61
N ARG A 518 -2.84 -46.81 0.36
CA ARG A 518 -1.65 -46.22 1.00
C ARG A 518 -1.93 -45.82 2.45
N PHE A 519 -1.00 -46.17 3.34
CA PHE A 519 -0.83 -45.58 4.67
C PHE A 519 0.49 -44.79 4.63
N LEU A 520 0.44 -43.46 4.81
CA LEU A 520 1.62 -42.62 4.67
C LEU A 520 2.22 -42.30 6.04
N LEU A 521 3.41 -42.85 6.30
CA LEU A 521 4.31 -42.51 7.40
C LEU A 521 5.57 -41.88 6.80
N LEU A 522 5.93 -40.66 7.21
CA LEU A 522 7.06 -39.93 6.64
C LEU A 522 8.35 -40.26 7.41
N GLY A 523 9.42 -40.68 6.70
CA GLY A 523 10.75 -40.81 7.32
C GLY A 523 11.83 -41.41 6.41
N LYS A 524 12.56 -40.57 5.67
CA LYS A 524 13.99 -40.75 5.33
C LYS A 524 14.65 -39.38 5.27
N ASP A 525 15.90 -39.29 5.71
CA ASP A 525 16.70 -38.07 5.69
C ASP A 525 17.07 -37.66 4.26
N LEU A 526 17.22 -36.36 4.04
CA LEU A 526 17.46 -35.70 2.76
C LEU A 526 18.93 -35.30 2.62
N ILE A 527 19.57 -35.79 1.55
CA ILE A 527 20.98 -35.48 1.19
C ILE A 527 20.99 -34.36 0.14
N PHE A 528 21.81 -33.34 0.33
CA PHE A 528 22.01 -32.29 -0.68
C PHE A 528 22.71 -32.87 -1.92
N PRO A 529 22.20 -32.64 -3.15
CA PRO A 529 22.77 -33.25 -4.35
C PRO A 529 24.11 -32.66 -4.80
N GLY A 530 24.43 -31.41 -4.41
CA GLY A 530 25.67 -30.73 -4.78
C GLY A 530 26.84 -31.01 -3.84
N SER A 531 27.99 -30.37 -4.09
CA SER A 531 29.19 -30.50 -3.25
C SER A 531 29.11 -29.68 -1.97
N GLU A 532 29.94 -30.03 -0.97
CA GLU A 532 30.10 -29.26 0.26
C GLU A 532 30.44 -27.79 -0.02
N ARG A 533 31.36 -27.54 -0.97
CA ARG A 533 31.76 -26.19 -1.36
C ARG A 533 30.59 -25.35 -1.87
N PHE A 534 29.69 -25.96 -2.64
CA PHE A 534 28.50 -25.26 -3.14
C PHE A 534 27.44 -25.12 -2.04
N TYR A 535 27.31 -26.11 -1.17
CA TYR A 535 26.41 -26.08 -0.02
C TYR A 535 26.70 -24.90 0.92
N THR A 536 27.98 -24.66 1.24
CA THR A 536 28.43 -23.57 2.11
C THR A 536 28.75 -22.28 1.34
N GLY A 537 28.66 -22.30 0.02
CA GLY A 537 28.92 -21.15 -0.85
C GLY A 537 27.73 -20.19 -0.88
N PHE A 538 28.00 -18.95 -1.28
CA PHE A 538 26.96 -17.99 -1.62
C PHE A 538 26.75 -17.97 -3.12
N ASP A 539 25.49 -17.93 -3.54
CA ASP A 539 25.07 -17.88 -4.94
C ASP A 539 23.89 -16.91 -5.10
N CYS A 540 23.59 -16.57 -6.35
CA CYS A 540 22.44 -15.73 -6.69
C CYS A 540 21.23 -16.63 -6.91
N PHE A 541 20.23 -16.52 -6.04
CA PHE A 541 18.98 -17.26 -6.21
C PHE A 541 17.97 -16.42 -7.00
N THR A 542 16.84 -17.04 -7.33
CA THR A 542 15.73 -16.37 -7.99
C THR A 542 14.46 -16.74 -7.26
N SER A 543 13.72 -15.73 -6.79
CA SER A 543 12.37 -15.94 -6.28
C SER A 543 11.52 -16.67 -7.32
N ALA A 544 10.78 -17.70 -6.89
CA ALA A 544 9.87 -18.43 -7.76
C ALA A 544 8.81 -17.51 -8.40
N ASP A 545 8.36 -16.47 -7.68
CA ASP A 545 7.41 -15.49 -8.20
C ASP A 545 8.06 -14.63 -9.29
N LEU A 546 9.33 -14.22 -9.10
CA LEU A 546 10.07 -13.47 -10.13
C LEU A 546 10.33 -14.34 -11.36
N HIS A 547 10.72 -15.60 -11.15
CA HIS A 547 10.96 -16.53 -12.24
C HIS A 547 9.68 -16.78 -13.04
N ALA A 548 8.53 -16.91 -12.38
CA ALA A 548 7.23 -17.06 -13.06
C ALA A 548 6.88 -15.82 -13.90
N LYS A 549 7.01 -14.61 -13.35
CA LYS A 549 6.82 -13.35 -14.09
C LYS A 549 7.78 -13.22 -15.28
N PHE A 550 9.03 -13.63 -15.08
CA PHE A 550 10.03 -13.66 -16.13
C PHE A 550 9.64 -14.63 -17.24
N CYS A 551 9.20 -15.85 -16.92
CA CYS A 551 8.71 -16.82 -17.90
C CYS A 551 7.48 -16.31 -18.65
N GLU A 552 6.53 -15.69 -17.97
CA GLU A 552 5.36 -15.06 -18.58
C GLU A 552 5.78 -13.97 -19.56
N TRP A 553 6.67 -13.05 -19.14
CA TRP A 553 7.22 -12.02 -20.01
C TRP A 553 7.93 -12.61 -21.24
N VAL A 554 8.83 -13.59 -21.05
CA VAL A 554 9.56 -14.23 -22.16
C VAL A 554 8.63 -14.92 -23.17
N VAL A 555 7.48 -15.42 -22.72
CA VAL A 555 6.50 -16.08 -23.60
C VAL A 555 5.62 -15.05 -24.33
N LEU A 556 5.35 -13.90 -23.72
CA LEU A 556 4.46 -12.87 -24.28
C LEU A 556 5.19 -11.83 -25.13
N GLU A 557 6.47 -11.59 -24.87
CA GLU A 557 7.27 -10.60 -25.57
C GLU A 557 7.84 -11.20 -26.87
N SER A 558 7.44 -10.64 -28.02
CA SER A 558 7.88 -11.18 -29.32
C SER A 558 9.40 -11.06 -29.55
N SER A 559 10.05 -10.09 -28.91
CA SER A 559 11.49 -9.83 -29.06
C SER A 559 12.40 -10.79 -28.29
N THR A 560 11.86 -11.63 -27.40
CA THR A 560 12.62 -12.61 -26.61
C THR A 560 12.71 -13.99 -27.27
N ALA A 561 12.07 -14.18 -28.42
CA ALA A 561 12.01 -15.47 -29.09
C ALA A 561 13.41 -16.00 -29.49
N ASN A 562 13.71 -17.24 -29.09
CA ASN A 562 14.99 -17.95 -29.33
C ASN A 562 16.24 -17.35 -28.66
N GLU A 563 16.08 -16.48 -27.66
CA GLU A 563 17.20 -15.90 -26.92
C GLU A 563 17.45 -16.60 -25.57
N PRO A 564 18.71 -16.83 -25.15
CA PRO A 564 19.02 -17.37 -23.84
C PRO A 564 19.09 -16.27 -22.78
N PHE A 565 18.30 -16.41 -21.71
CA PHE A 565 18.30 -15.45 -20.61
C PHE A 565 18.58 -16.12 -19.27
N ASN A 566 19.21 -15.37 -18.38
CA ASN A 566 19.31 -15.69 -16.96
C ASN A 566 18.55 -14.63 -16.16
N VAL A 567 17.75 -15.05 -15.19
CA VAL A 567 17.04 -14.15 -14.27
C VAL A 567 17.47 -14.46 -12.85
N VAL A 568 17.87 -13.43 -12.11
CA VAL A 568 18.20 -13.47 -10.68
C VAL A 568 17.56 -12.27 -10.01
N ASN A 569 17.16 -12.40 -8.73
CA ASN A 569 16.61 -11.27 -7.99
C ASN A 569 17.69 -10.41 -7.30
N GLY A 570 18.97 -10.78 -7.45
CA GLY A 570 20.10 -10.08 -6.84
C GLY A 570 20.33 -10.43 -5.36
N ASP A 571 19.47 -11.27 -4.77
CA ASP A 571 19.66 -11.76 -3.42
C ASP A 571 20.81 -12.78 -3.38
N VAL A 572 21.65 -12.65 -2.36
CA VAL A 572 22.78 -13.53 -2.11
C VAL A 572 22.38 -14.50 -1.00
N GLU A 573 22.34 -15.80 -1.30
CA GLU A 573 21.90 -16.84 -0.37
C GLU A 573 22.81 -18.08 -0.45
N SER A 574 22.74 -18.93 0.56
CA SER A 574 23.50 -20.18 0.65
C SER A 574 22.57 -21.37 0.87
N TRP A 575 22.90 -22.51 0.24
CA TRP A 575 22.16 -23.76 0.44
C TRP A 575 22.23 -24.26 1.89
N GLN A 576 23.26 -23.91 2.66
CA GLN A 576 23.32 -24.24 4.08
C GLN A 576 22.20 -23.60 4.92
N ASN A 577 21.63 -22.50 4.45
CA ASN A 577 20.47 -21.84 5.07
C ASN A 577 19.14 -22.34 4.49
N LEU A 578 19.08 -22.57 3.17
CA LEU A 578 17.84 -22.96 2.49
C LEU A 578 17.51 -24.46 2.61
N TRP A 579 18.49 -25.35 2.46
CA TRP A 579 18.28 -26.80 2.40
C TRP A 579 17.65 -27.39 3.68
N PRO A 580 18.04 -26.98 4.91
CA PRO A 580 17.34 -27.43 6.12
C PRO A 580 15.87 -27.05 6.16
N LYS A 581 15.50 -25.86 5.66
CA LYS A 581 14.11 -25.39 5.58
C LYS A 581 13.31 -26.20 4.55
N VAL A 582 13.96 -26.58 3.44
CA VAL A 582 13.36 -27.50 2.46
C VAL A 582 13.10 -28.85 3.11
N ALA A 583 14.06 -29.41 3.84
CA ALA A 583 13.89 -30.67 4.55
C ALA A 583 12.71 -30.61 5.55
N GLU A 584 12.67 -29.57 6.38
CA GLU A 584 11.59 -29.32 7.33
C GLU A 584 10.21 -29.23 6.65
N ARG A 585 10.12 -28.49 5.53
CA ARG A 585 8.86 -28.32 4.79
C ARG A 585 8.23 -29.63 4.33
N PHE A 586 9.07 -30.62 4.01
CA PHE A 586 8.66 -31.95 3.57
C PHE A 586 8.65 -32.99 4.70
N GLY A 587 8.86 -32.58 5.95
CA GLY A 587 8.86 -33.48 7.11
C GLY A 587 10.03 -34.47 7.09
N THR A 588 11.15 -34.10 6.49
CA THR A 588 12.42 -34.84 6.49
C THR A 588 13.49 -34.04 7.27
N LYS A 589 14.65 -34.65 7.51
CA LYS A 589 15.80 -34.00 8.14
C LYS A 589 16.98 -34.05 7.19
N VAL A 590 17.90 -33.10 7.30
CA VAL A 590 19.15 -33.16 6.54
C VAL A 590 20.06 -34.22 7.16
N ASP A 591 20.63 -35.10 6.34
CA ASP A 591 21.61 -36.08 6.82
C ASP A 591 22.88 -35.34 7.29
N ALA A 592 23.17 -35.42 8.59
CA ALA A 592 24.32 -34.75 9.21
C ALA A 592 25.68 -35.31 8.72
N SER A 593 25.66 -36.50 8.10
CA SER A 593 26.83 -37.16 7.53
C SER A 593 26.96 -36.98 6.01
N GLN A 594 26.09 -36.18 5.37
CA GLN A 594 25.99 -36.05 3.90
C GLN A 594 27.29 -35.69 3.17
N PHE A 595 28.29 -35.12 3.84
CA PHE A 595 29.61 -34.79 3.26
C PHE A 595 30.77 -35.61 3.85
N GLN A 596 30.51 -36.52 4.78
CA GLN A 596 31.55 -37.29 5.48
C GLN A 596 31.95 -38.57 4.74
N GLN A 597 31.11 -39.08 3.84
CA GLN A 597 31.34 -40.32 3.10
C GLN A 597 30.89 -40.18 1.65
N SER A 598 31.52 -40.95 0.76
CA SER A 598 31.10 -41.01 -0.65
C SER A 598 29.77 -41.76 -0.78
N HIS A 599 28.79 -41.14 -1.43
CA HIS A 599 27.50 -41.76 -1.70
C HIS A 599 27.57 -42.62 -2.98
N PRO A 600 26.87 -43.77 -3.10
CA PRO A 600 26.89 -44.60 -4.31
C PRO A 600 26.45 -43.87 -5.59
N LEU A 601 25.61 -42.85 -5.45
CA LEU A 601 25.15 -42.00 -6.54
C LEU A 601 26.08 -40.80 -6.80
N SER A 602 27.18 -40.65 -6.08
CA SER A 602 28.08 -39.50 -6.29
C SER A 602 28.73 -39.54 -7.69
N SER A 603 29.11 -38.37 -8.19
CA SER A 603 29.85 -38.21 -9.44
C SER A 603 30.81 -37.02 -9.39
N SER A 604 31.83 -37.08 -10.23
CA SER A 604 32.79 -35.98 -10.43
C SER A 604 33.17 -35.91 -11.90
N THR A 605 32.96 -34.74 -12.50
CA THR A 605 33.22 -34.50 -13.93
C THR A 605 34.11 -33.26 -14.08
N GLY A 606 35.14 -33.35 -14.92
CA GLY A 606 35.98 -32.19 -15.23
C GLY A 606 35.20 -31.14 -16.03
N LEU A 607 35.31 -29.86 -15.65
CA LEU A 607 34.77 -28.75 -16.42
C LEU A 607 35.71 -28.39 -17.59
N ASN A 608 35.27 -27.46 -18.45
CA ASN A 608 35.97 -27.05 -19.68
C ASN A 608 37.50 -26.97 -19.54
N LEU A 609 38.23 -27.59 -20.46
CA LEU A 609 39.69 -27.67 -20.49
C LEU A 609 40.39 -26.31 -20.42
N VAL A 610 39.73 -25.26 -20.91
CA VAL A 610 40.19 -23.87 -20.84
C VAL A 610 39.18 -23.07 -19.98
N PRO A 611 39.44 -22.89 -18.68
CA PRO A 611 38.53 -22.14 -17.81
C PRO A 611 38.54 -20.65 -18.20
N PRO A 612 37.41 -19.92 -18.17
CA PRO A 612 37.36 -18.53 -18.64
C PRO A 612 38.41 -17.59 -18.01
N ILE A 613 38.77 -17.84 -16.74
CA ILE A 613 39.81 -17.08 -16.04
C ILE A 613 41.20 -17.22 -16.67
N SER A 614 41.50 -18.34 -17.36
CA SER A 614 42.79 -18.52 -18.04
C SER A 614 42.96 -17.56 -19.22
N LEU A 615 41.86 -17.02 -19.78
CA LEU A 615 41.92 -15.99 -20.84
C LEU A 615 42.39 -14.62 -20.31
N HIS A 616 42.33 -14.42 -18.98
CA HIS A 616 42.63 -13.15 -18.33
C HIS A 616 43.59 -13.31 -17.14
N GLU A 617 44.24 -14.46 -16.99
CA GLU A 617 45.02 -14.79 -15.80
C GLU A 617 46.20 -13.84 -15.58
N GLU A 618 46.89 -13.42 -16.65
CA GLU A 618 47.98 -12.44 -16.55
C GLU A 618 47.47 -11.09 -16.04
N LYS A 619 46.34 -10.63 -16.58
CA LYS A 619 45.73 -9.34 -16.19
C LYS A 619 45.15 -9.38 -14.77
N SER A 620 44.71 -10.56 -14.34
CA SER A 620 44.08 -10.78 -13.02
C SER A 620 45.11 -11.13 -11.94
N GLY A 621 46.40 -11.24 -12.28
CA GLY A 621 47.46 -11.66 -11.35
C GLY A 621 47.38 -13.14 -10.95
N LEU A 622 46.66 -13.96 -11.72
CA LEU A 622 46.42 -15.39 -11.48
C LEU A 622 47.20 -16.31 -12.42
N LYS A 623 48.23 -15.76 -13.10
CA LYS A 623 49.07 -16.53 -14.02
C LYS A 623 49.65 -17.77 -13.33
N ASP A 624 49.56 -18.91 -14.01
CA ASP A 624 50.09 -20.22 -13.57
C ASP A 624 49.47 -20.82 -12.29
N ILE A 625 48.44 -20.20 -11.71
CA ILE A 625 47.74 -20.73 -10.52
C ILE A 625 46.29 -21.16 -10.79
N THR A 626 45.78 -20.88 -11.99
CA THR A 626 44.46 -21.34 -12.45
C THR A 626 44.39 -22.87 -12.50
N LYS A 627 43.49 -23.47 -11.72
CA LYS A 627 43.23 -24.92 -11.77
C LYS A 627 41.98 -25.21 -12.58
N LEU A 628 41.97 -26.36 -13.25
CA LEU A 628 40.77 -26.87 -13.92
C LEU A 628 39.67 -27.11 -12.88
N GLY A 629 38.49 -26.54 -13.11
CA GLY A 629 37.33 -26.77 -12.26
C GLY A 629 36.80 -28.20 -12.41
N LYS A 630 36.15 -28.71 -11.36
CA LYS A 630 35.38 -29.96 -11.40
C LYS A 630 33.96 -29.67 -10.93
N MET A 631 32.99 -30.33 -11.54
CA MET A 631 31.63 -30.43 -11.02
C MET A 631 31.56 -31.68 -10.14
N GLU A 632 31.23 -31.49 -8.87
CA GLU A 632 31.12 -32.56 -7.89
C GLU A 632 29.69 -32.63 -7.37
N GLN A 633 29.10 -33.82 -7.42
CA GLN A 633 27.72 -34.07 -7.01
C GLN A 633 27.74 -35.20 -5.97
N MET A 634 27.15 -34.96 -4.80
CA MET A 634 26.91 -36.01 -3.80
C MET A 634 25.81 -36.96 -4.29
N ILE A 635 24.83 -36.44 -5.01
CA ILE A 635 23.81 -37.23 -5.73
C ILE A 635 23.81 -36.78 -7.20
N ASP A 636 24.32 -37.64 -8.08
CA ASP A 636 24.13 -37.52 -9.51
C ASP A 636 22.63 -37.73 -9.81
N LEU A 637 21.94 -36.65 -10.17
CA LEU A 637 20.50 -36.66 -10.39
C LEU A 637 20.10 -37.57 -11.57
N THR A 638 20.98 -37.78 -12.54
CA THR A 638 20.77 -38.72 -13.64
C THR A 638 20.84 -40.15 -13.11
N LYS A 639 21.86 -40.50 -12.31
CA LYS A 639 21.87 -41.85 -11.70
C LYS A 639 20.69 -42.05 -10.76
N TRP A 640 20.31 -41.02 -10.02
CA TRP A 640 19.17 -41.04 -9.10
C TRP A 640 17.84 -41.24 -9.83
N SER A 641 17.59 -40.51 -10.92
CA SER A 641 16.37 -40.64 -11.74
C SER A 641 16.22 -42.04 -12.35
N GLN A 642 17.35 -42.70 -12.62
CA GLN A 642 17.38 -44.01 -13.22
C GLN A 642 17.10 -45.17 -12.23
N GLN A 643 17.06 -44.91 -10.92
CA GLN A 643 16.71 -45.92 -9.93
C GLN A 643 15.27 -46.41 -10.12
N GLU A 644 15.07 -47.72 -10.02
CA GLU A 644 13.76 -48.36 -10.25
C GLU A 644 12.66 -47.77 -9.37
N GLU A 645 12.94 -47.51 -8.09
CA GLU A 645 12.00 -46.88 -7.16
C GLU A 645 11.57 -45.47 -7.58
N VAL A 646 12.47 -44.69 -8.20
CA VAL A 646 12.19 -43.33 -8.68
C VAL A 646 11.36 -43.40 -9.96
N LYS A 647 11.72 -44.27 -10.91
CA LYS A 647 10.93 -44.53 -12.12
C LYS A 647 9.51 -44.97 -11.78
N GLU A 648 9.36 -45.89 -10.84
CA GLU A 648 8.05 -46.36 -10.39
C GLU A 648 7.25 -45.28 -9.66
N ALA A 649 7.91 -44.38 -8.92
CA ALA A 649 7.25 -43.21 -8.33
C ALA A 649 6.72 -42.25 -9.40
N TRP A 650 7.50 -41.96 -10.44
CA TRP A 650 7.10 -41.12 -11.57
C TRP A 650 5.95 -41.71 -12.38
N LYS A 651 5.99 -43.01 -12.71
CA LYS A 651 4.86 -43.70 -13.37
C LYS A 651 3.58 -43.62 -12.54
N LYS A 652 3.69 -43.83 -11.23
CA LYS A 652 2.54 -43.70 -10.31
C LYS A 652 2.00 -42.27 -10.29
N LEU A 653 2.86 -41.26 -10.37
CA LEU A 653 2.46 -39.85 -10.44
C LEU A 653 1.76 -39.53 -11.76
N ALA A 654 2.36 -39.94 -12.89
CA ALA A 654 1.80 -39.73 -14.22
C ALA A 654 0.39 -40.32 -14.35
N LYS A 655 0.22 -41.56 -13.89
CA LYS A 655 -1.08 -42.24 -13.86
C LYS A 655 -2.09 -41.58 -12.93
N ARG A 656 -1.64 -41.03 -11.78
CA ARG A 656 -2.51 -40.34 -10.81
C ARG A 656 -3.06 -39.04 -11.39
N GLU A 657 -2.21 -38.29 -12.08
CA GLU A 657 -2.51 -36.94 -12.58
C GLU A 657 -2.93 -36.89 -14.05
N GLY A 658 -2.98 -38.04 -14.74
CA GLY A 658 -3.32 -38.12 -16.16
C GLY A 658 -2.27 -37.49 -17.09
N LEU A 659 -0.99 -37.53 -16.70
CA LEU A 659 0.12 -36.97 -17.49
C LEU A 659 0.55 -37.94 -18.60
N ASP A 660 1.04 -37.40 -19.72
CA ASP A 660 1.60 -38.21 -20.80
C ASP A 660 2.93 -38.84 -20.37
N GLU A 661 2.91 -40.15 -20.15
CA GLU A 661 4.08 -40.95 -19.75
C GLU A 661 5.24 -40.82 -20.77
N LYS A 662 4.95 -40.66 -22.06
CA LYS A 662 6.01 -40.51 -23.10
C LYS A 662 6.75 -39.19 -23.00
N THR A 663 6.08 -38.14 -22.52
CA THR A 663 6.70 -36.82 -22.33
C THR A 663 7.62 -36.83 -21.11
N LEU A 664 7.33 -37.68 -20.12
CA LEU A 664 8.14 -37.85 -18.90
C LEU A 664 9.37 -38.73 -19.12
N ASP A 665 9.31 -39.73 -19.99
CA ASP A 665 10.46 -40.59 -20.33
C ASP A 665 11.64 -39.83 -20.95
N GLY A 666 11.39 -38.64 -21.54
CA GLY A 666 12.44 -37.76 -22.07
C GLY A 666 12.99 -36.74 -21.06
N ALA A 667 12.39 -36.63 -19.87
CA ALA A 667 12.74 -35.67 -18.83
C ALA A 667 13.62 -36.25 -17.70
N THR A 668 13.91 -37.56 -17.72
CA THR A 668 14.66 -38.29 -16.68
C THR A 668 15.94 -38.94 -17.17
#